data_AF-A0A9E4ZQZ7-F1
#
_entry.id   AF-A0A9E4ZQZ7-F1
#
_cell.length_a   1.000
_cell.length_b   1.000
_cell.length_c   1.000
_cell.angle_alpha   90.00
_cell.angle_beta   90.00
_cell.angle_gamma   90.00
#
_symmetry.space_group_name_H-M   'P 1'
#
loop_
_entity.id
_entity.type
_entity.pdbx_description
1 polymer ?
#
loop_
_entity_poly.entity_id
_entity_poly.type
_entity_poly.pdbx_seq_one_letter_code
_entity_poly.pdbx_strand_id
1 'polypeptide(L)'
;MDGKLQIKQKINSAISSGDLRELEKVASDISETQTRKEKRSLYDQMNAALVEAAFSEGQPELLSQVIEPSREEIFELANRAAAIYTEKKDEAWFSAIFTLVDKLDRKSHQSDILARISRGLVEAGVETGDIHYIEKAGEAFDKISIRKYRSAILSEIIPLFIRYGQKHRNTEIMQYALQMLPEIGDISRQSQLHADVARAIAGAGIEAGDINLVTAGLSSAAEINQKIRRTNSIADIVDAAWKSSLKKEVSDIEHILDSLPDIPEERLTEILAILTEHLLDRQRDKKQVYARLLSIDDEKPWAGQTLVLELLKKAERSGERWFLEKAFEFNARREGEGQLPIEEIVLSGIAVVEKSGNPTILLDITPLIDESCDPMKAGQLYRQITDALSRMGDFYHAIEVMKKASSSAQRINAQFFDTSVRLIKEGVRRDEIGLVRENILATLEIEIADSLVHQAVTDFCKEYDFDEVVRHIPAIKELAGSHRTQDTLLLESSTILIERGFVRQKDPSALVDLVSQIGNQELREQAISTIAVEMARVGVARKDRDLLRHATGLTCEIVDQRTRAEAMGGIVDQAAVLAVEDGDLDLLHGMRVLSTSLLERDYCLFAMGKVVHGLIMYGIEQLSLQALDEAGQILSQIVDPSLQRQLADPLVEGYVRVGSLQVADHLSRGEAQIFDGMMEPFEIALDLLKTSTPREEISIKIASYVDIMLEYTQVYASPTLVAPMSLFSLEIDGEYERTAMIQRILTFFTDYTKEFDSADPYEVTAYLLEGIEGGAAAEPVLELMYRLLEQTSDVYARYTGMYRVVSAYSALDNVKRAETIIRRLHETIGDLSDPSVRTIMLADLAGLMAGIDHDAARDYLLEAQKTLDAAGGEREAFVRKNLIYAARNLSAVNRQENDVEWAIEQVGRIGDPVEYVDALAAVFDMVSEPAQRKDILSSMCRTVVNIPSPYVRLSMLFDVAQYAESYGDEEEIDELLNGMEQTAGYIQIPFITAMTQQRMAQMLFSYYRASGKPAARERAAGIVSAIDDDRIRYNLTVQLEQEMPPAWRNTVYARILDCRDKIRRGDYTTKDMVTLDRAIHAAPDRAKRATYYTELYLISRNAGQQEVADRMLLCALEEARIIRPLSRRAFVLGDIACRIYAERYEDRTREILDLAVSEALNIRDSAIRDEVYDELDMSMRIVQEHWL
;
A
#
# COMPACT_ATOMS: atom_id res chain seq x y z
N MET A 1 -54.27 -22.23 5.37
CA MET A 1 -53.48 -21.76 6.53
C MET A 1 -54.17 -22.04 7.89
N ASP A 2 -55.27 -22.81 7.95
CA ASP A 2 -55.98 -23.08 9.22
C ASP A 2 -55.48 -24.29 10.04
N GLY A 3 -54.60 -25.15 9.48
CA GLY A 3 -54.07 -26.32 10.19
C GLY A 3 -53.01 -26.00 11.27
N LYS A 4 -52.23 -24.91 11.11
CA LYS A 4 -51.16 -24.54 12.05
C LYS A 4 -51.68 -23.97 13.38
N LEU A 5 -52.83 -23.29 13.37
CA LEU A 5 -53.45 -22.72 14.57
C LEU A 5 -54.07 -23.79 15.49
N GLN A 6 -54.56 -24.91 14.94
CA GLN A 6 -55.17 -25.99 15.72
C GLN A 6 -54.16 -26.86 16.48
N ILE A 7 -52.99 -27.16 15.89
CA ILE A 7 -51.97 -28.00 16.56
C ILE A 7 -51.32 -27.24 17.73
N LYS A 8 -51.09 -25.92 17.58
CA LYS A 8 -50.55 -25.09 18.67
C LYS A 8 -51.48 -25.04 19.90
N GLN A 9 -52.79 -24.97 19.68
CA GLN A 9 -53.77 -25.04 20.77
C GLN A 9 -53.81 -26.43 21.44
N LYS A 10 -53.63 -27.51 20.66
CA LYS A 10 -53.51 -28.88 21.21
C LYS A 10 -52.24 -29.06 22.06
N ILE A 11 -51.09 -28.53 21.61
CA ILE A 11 -49.83 -28.56 22.37
C ILE A 11 -50.02 -27.86 23.73
N ASN A 12 -50.52 -26.63 23.73
CA ASN A 12 -50.70 -25.88 24.98
C ASN A 12 -51.75 -26.53 25.89
N SER A 13 -52.84 -27.08 25.34
CA SER A 13 -53.85 -27.80 26.12
C SER A 13 -53.31 -29.08 26.77
N ALA A 14 -52.48 -29.83 26.05
CA ALA A 14 -51.88 -31.07 26.56
C ALA A 14 -50.77 -30.81 27.59
N ILE A 15 -50.05 -29.68 27.48
CA ILE A 15 -49.09 -29.25 28.49
C ILE A 15 -49.82 -28.80 29.77
N SER A 16 -50.92 -28.03 29.65
CA SER A 16 -51.72 -27.60 30.79
C SER A 16 -52.51 -28.71 31.48
N SER A 17 -52.80 -29.83 30.82
CA SER A 17 -53.48 -30.98 31.42
C SER A 17 -52.54 -31.86 32.27
N GLY A 18 -51.23 -31.79 32.01
CA GLY A 18 -50.20 -32.59 32.70
C GLY A 18 -50.24 -34.09 32.36
N ASP A 19 -51.08 -34.52 31.40
CA ASP A 19 -51.18 -35.92 31.01
C ASP A 19 -50.17 -36.27 29.89
N LEU A 20 -49.14 -37.04 30.25
CA LEU A 20 -48.09 -37.51 29.33
C LEU A 20 -48.66 -38.26 28.11
N ARG A 21 -49.81 -38.94 28.24
CA ARG A 21 -50.44 -39.66 27.13
C ARG A 21 -51.06 -38.73 26.09
N GLU A 22 -51.52 -37.55 26.52
CA GLU A 22 -52.02 -36.53 25.59
C GLU A 22 -50.87 -35.90 24.80
N LEU A 23 -49.70 -35.71 25.43
CA LEU A 23 -48.48 -35.23 24.79
C LEU A 23 -47.92 -36.22 23.76
N GLU A 24 -47.90 -37.53 24.07
CA GLU A 24 -47.53 -38.59 23.13
C GLU A 24 -48.48 -38.65 21.92
N LYS A 25 -49.77 -38.43 22.14
CA LYS A 25 -50.77 -38.38 21.07
C LYS A 25 -50.57 -37.16 20.16
N VAL A 26 -50.27 -36.00 20.72
CA VAL A 26 -49.92 -34.79 19.96
C VAL A 26 -48.62 -34.97 19.16
N ALA A 27 -47.63 -35.64 19.74
CA ALA A 27 -46.39 -36.01 19.03
C ALA A 27 -46.64 -36.94 17.83
N SER A 28 -47.55 -37.92 18.00
CA SER A 28 -47.99 -38.82 16.93
C SER A 28 -48.71 -38.05 15.81
N ASP A 29 -49.67 -37.17 16.16
CA ASP A 29 -50.37 -36.29 15.21
C ASP A 29 -49.38 -35.43 14.38
N ILE A 30 -48.30 -34.92 15.00
CA ILE A 30 -47.24 -34.16 14.32
C ILE A 30 -46.43 -35.06 13.39
N SER A 31 -46.17 -36.31 13.78
CA SER A 31 -45.39 -37.27 12.99
C SER A 31 -46.04 -37.66 11.65
N GLU A 32 -47.37 -37.54 11.54
CA GLU A 32 -48.17 -37.87 10.35
C GLU A 32 -48.22 -36.73 9.29
N THR A 33 -47.58 -35.58 9.54
CA THR A 33 -47.54 -34.47 8.56
C THR A 33 -46.62 -34.74 7.35
N GLN A 34 -47.05 -34.35 6.15
CA GLN A 34 -46.45 -34.80 4.87
C GLN A 34 -45.07 -34.19 4.52
N THR A 35 -44.64 -33.07 5.13
CA THR A 35 -43.34 -32.45 4.79
C THR A 35 -42.36 -32.41 5.98
N ARG A 36 -41.11 -32.85 5.74
CA ARG A 36 -40.04 -32.88 6.76
C ARG A 36 -39.77 -31.52 7.40
N LYS A 37 -39.95 -30.42 6.65
CA LYS A 37 -39.74 -29.04 7.13
C LYS A 37 -40.85 -28.59 8.09
N GLU A 38 -42.09 -29.01 7.85
CA GLU A 38 -43.21 -28.70 8.75
C GLU A 38 -43.18 -29.54 10.02
N LYS A 39 -42.85 -30.84 9.91
CA LYS A 39 -42.67 -31.72 11.08
C LYS A 39 -41.64 -31.16 12.06
N ARG A 40 -40.46 -30.75 11.56
CA ARG A 40 -39.40 -30.16 12.38
C ARG A 40 -39.84 -28.86 13.05
N SER A 41 -40.49 -27.96 12.31
CA SER A 41 -41.00 -26.70 12.86
C SER A 41 -42.07 -26.88 13.95
N LEU A 42 -42.84 -27.98 13.92
CA LEU A 42 -43.82 -28.32 14.95
C LEU A 42 -43.17 -28.98 16.17
N TYR A 43 -42.15 -29.83 15.98
CA TYR A 43 -41.34 -30.37 17.09
C TYR A 43 -40.57 -29.27 17.81
N ASP A 44 -39.96 -28.32 17.10
CA ASP A 44 -39.27 -27.19 17.73
C ASP A 44 -40.23 -26.36 18.62
N GLN A 45 -41.48 -26.15 18.15
CA GLN A 45 -42.51 -25.45 18.93
C GLN A 45 -42.98 -26.27 20.15
N MET A 46 -43.14 -27.58 20.00
CA MET A 46 -43.52 -28.47 21.11
C MET A 46 -42.41 -28.56 22.16
N ASN A 47 -41.16 -28.75 21.73
CA ASN A 47 -39.99 -28.80 22.60
C ASN A 47 -39.83 -27.47 23.37
N ALA A 48 -39.98 -26.32 22.70
CA ALA A 48 -39.91 -25.02 23.35
C ALA A 48 -40.96 -24.87 24.47
N ALA A 49 -42.20 -25.29 24.21
CA ALA A 49 -43.28 -25.23 25.20
C ALA A 49 -43.07 -26.22 26.36
N LEU A 50 -42.59 -27.44 26.08
CA LEU A 50 -42.24 -28.44 27.11
C LEU A 50 -41.10 -27.95 28.01
N VAL A 51 -40.07 -27.36 27.42
CA VAL A 51 -38.93 -26.79 28.16
C VAL A 51 -39.38 -25.60 29.01
N GLU A 52 -40.20 -24.70 28.46
CA GLU A 52 -40.74 -23.57 29.21
C GLU A 52 -41.57 -24.04 30.42
N ALA A 53 -42.48 -25.00 30.22
CA ALA A 53 -43.28 -25.57 31.29
C ALA A 53 -42.44 -26.30 32.33
N ALA A 54 -41.51 -27.17 31.90
CA ALA A 54 -40.66 -27.95 32.81
C ALA A 54 -39.90 -27.04 33.79
N PHE A 55 -39.29 -25.97 33.29
CA PHE A 55 -38.46 -25.09 34.12
C PHE A 55 -39.23 -23.96 34.82
N SER A 56 -40.31 -23.44 34.24
CA SER A 56 -41.07 -22.33 34.84
C SER A 56 -42.10 -22.82 35.86
N GLU A 57 -42.68 -24.00 35.64
CA GLU A 57 -43.69 -24.60 36.50
C GLU A 57 -43.12 -25.70 37.42
N GLY A 58 -41.83 -26.04 37.27
CA GLY A 58 -41.13 -26.94 38.18
C GLY A 58 -41.46 -28.43 37.97
N GLN A 59 -41.68 -28.85 36.73
CA GLN A 59 -42.08 -30.22 36.36
C GLN A 59 -40.98 -30.91 35.54
N PRO A 60 -39.91 -31.44 36.17
CA PRO A 60 -38.78 -32.04 35.46
C PRO A 60 -39.15 -33.26 34.61
N GLU A 61 -40.25 -33.94 34.93
CA GLU A 61 -40.74 -35.12 34.22
C GLU A 61 -41.10 -34.82 32.75
N LEU A 62 -41.51 -33.57 32.46
CA LEU A 62 -41.85 -33.15 31.09
C LEU A 62 -40.65 -33.17 30.14
N LEU A 63 -39.42 -33.09 30.66
CA LEU A 63 -38.19 -33.19 29.86
C LEU A 63 -38.01 -34.56 29.21
N SER A 64 -38.64 -35.61 29.78
CA SER A 64 -38.70 -36.94 29.17
C SER A 64 -39.45 -36.96 27.84
N GLN A 65 -40.29 -35.96 27.57
CA GLN A 65 -41.14 -35.87 26.38
C GLN A 65 -40.56 -35.02 25.25
N VAL A 66 -39.36 -34.47 25.41
CA VAL A 66 -38.66 -33.72 24.34
C VAL A 66 -38.30 -34.67 23.19
N ILE A 67 -38.59 -34.27 21.95
CA ILE A 67 -38.52 -35.13 20.75
C ILE A 67 -37.43 -34.64 19.80
N GLU A 68 -36.60 -35.55 19.30
CA GLU A 68 -35.45 -35.27 18.42
C GLU A 68 -34.58 -34.07 18.87
N PRO A 69 -34.25 -33.91 20.17
CA PRO A 69 -33.42 -32.80 20.59
C PRO A 69 -31.99 -32.93 20.05
N SER A 70 -31.42 -31.81 19.68
CA SER A 70 -30.00 -31.69 19.34
C SER A 70 -29.12 -31.93 20.57
N ARG A 71 -27.82 -32.19 20.31
CA ARG A 71 -26.84 -32.36 21.39
C ARG A 71 -26.71 -31.10 22.22
N GLU A 72 -26.71 -29.95 21.55
CA GLU A 72 -26.60 -28.64 22.19
C GLU A 72 -27.79 -28.39 23.11
N GLU A 73 -29.02 -28.69 22.67
CA GLU A 73 -30.23 -28.59 23.50
C GLU A 73 -30.14 -29.50 24.72
N ILE A 74 -29.79 -30.77 24.56
CA ILE A 74 -29.64 -31.69 25.71
C ILE A 74 -28.57 -31.19 26.69
N PHE A 75 -27.46 -30.66 26.18
CA PHE A 75 -26.40 -30.11 27.01
C PHE A 75 -26.88 -28.90 27.84
N GLU A 76 -27.57 -27.96 27.21
CA GLU A 76 -28.14 -26.79 27.89
C GLU A 76 -29.19 -27.19 28.94
N LEU A 77 -30.10 -28.09 28.58
CA LEU A 77 -31.15 -28.58 29.48
C LEU A 77 -30.57 -29.35 30.66
N ALA A 78 -29.57 -30.21 30.42
CA ALA A 78 -28.93 -30.99 31.48
C ALA A 78 -28.12 -30.11 32.44
N ASN A 79 -27.42 -29.08 31.94
CA ASN A 79 -26.76 -28.10 32.80
C ASN A 79 -27.76 -27.28 33.61
N ARG A 80 -28.88 -26.88 33.01
CA ARG A 80 -29.93 -26.13 33.71
C ARG A 80 -30.58 -26.99 34.80
N ALA A 81 -30.82 -28.28 34.52
CA ALA A 81 -31.29 -29.23 35.52
C ALA A 81 -30.27 -29.44 36.65
N ALA A 82 -28.98 -29.56 36.33
CA ALA A 82 -27.91 -29.66 37.32
C ALA A 82 -27.82 -28.41 38.22
N ALA A 83 -28.00 -27.21 37.64
CA ALA A 83 -28.01 -25.95 38.38
C ALA A 83 -29.21 -25.82 39.33
N ILE A 84 -30.40 -26.28 38.90
CA ILE A 84 -31.58 -26.29 39.77
C ILE A 84 -31.41 -27.35 40.87
N TYR A 85 -30.80 -28.49 40.56
CA TYR A 85 -30.47 -29.50 41.56
C TYR A 85 -29.49 -28.95 42.61
N THR A 86 -28.44 -28.24 42.22
CA THR A 86 -27.51 -27.64 43.19
C THR A 86 -28.19 -26.60 44.06
N GLU A 87 -29.16 -25.84 43.54
CA GLU A 87 -29.94 -24.85 44.31
C GLU A 87 -30.98 -25.48 45.25
N LYS A 88 -31.77 -26.45 44.76
CA LYS A 88 -32.98 -26.96 45.46
C LYS A 88 -32.79 -28.34 46.10
N LYS A 89 -31.74 -29.09 45.75
CA LYS A 89 -31.49 -30.49 46.14
C LYS A 89 -32.65 -31.46 45.85
N ASP A 90 -33.40 -31.18 44.80
CA ASP A 90 -34.53 -32.01 44.38
C ASP A 90 -34.07 -33.13 43.44
N GLU A 91 -34.09 -34.37 43.92
CA GLU A 91 -33.63 -35.56 43.19
C GLU A 91 -34.38 -35.80 41.86
N ALA A 92 -35.58 -35.24 41.67
CA ALA A 92 -36.28 -35.32 40.40
C ALA A 92 -35.49 -34.59 39.29
N TRP A 93 -34.86 -33.45 39.61
CA TRP A 93 -34.00 -32.70 38.67
C TRP A 93 -32.67 -33.42 38.39
N PHE A 94 -32.08 -34.10 39.37
CA PHE A 94 -30.88 -34.91 39.15
C PHE A 94 -31.19 -36.13 38.27
N SER A 95 -32.33 -36.78 38.49
CA SER A 95 -32.78 -37.92 37.67
C SER A 95 -33.07 -37.50 36.22
N ALA A 96 -33.64 -36.30 36.02
CA ALA A 96 -33.94 -35.76 34.70
C ALA A 96 -32.69 -35.56 33.82
N ILE A 97 -31.51 -35.31 34.40
CA ILE A 97 -30.24 -35.24 33.67
C ILE A 97 -29.98 -36.52 32.90
N PHE A 98 -30.10 -37.69 33.56
CA PHE A 98 -29.86 -38.97 32.91
C PHE A 98 -30.91 -39.25 31.83
N THR A 99 -32.18 -38.93 32.10
CA THR A 99 -33.26 -39.08 31.11
C THR A 99 -33.01 -38.23 29.85
N LEU A 100 -32.51 -37.01 30.00
CA LEU A 100 -32.11 -36.14 28.89
C LEU A 100 -30.91 -36.70 28.14
N VAL A 101 -29.87 -37.11 28.86
CA VAL A 101 -28.63 -37.65 28.28
C VAL A 101 -28.91 -38.94 27.49
N ASP A 102 -29.76 -39.83 28.00
CA ASP A 102 -30.11 -41.10 27.36
C ASP A 102 -30.82 -40.94 26.01
N LYS A 103 -31.38 -39.75 25.71
CA LYS A 103 -31.95 -39.41 24.39
C LYS A 103 -30.89 -39.23 23.29
N LEU A 104 -29.61 -39.14 23.64
CA LEU A 104 -28.52 -39.07 22.67
C LEU A 104 -28.16 -40.45 22.13
N ASP A 105 -28.12 -40.61 20.81
CA ASP A 105 -27.76 -41.89 20.18
C ASP A 105 -26.29 -42.31 20.42
N ARG A 106 -25.39 -41.34 20.68
CA ARG A 106 -23.95 -41.60 20.81
C ARG A 106 -23.52 -41.62 22.26
N LYS A 107 -23.02 -42.77 22.73
CA LYS A 107 -22.37 -42.94 24.05
C LYS A 107 -21.23 -41.96 24.31
N SER A 108 -20.57 -41.47 23.25
CA SER A 108 -19.54 -40.44 23.37
C SER A 108 -20.08 -39.07 23.73
N HIS A 109 -21.24 -38.70 23.19
CA HIS A 109 -21.91 -37.46 23.58
C HIS A 109 -22.49 -37.59 25.00
N GLN A 110 -23.06 -38.75 25.33
CA GLN A 110 -23.52 -39.03 26.69
C GLN A 110 -22.40 -38.90 27.72
N SER A 111 -21.26 -39.54 27.45
CA SER A 111 -20.07 -39.53 28.33
C SER A 111 -19.48 -38.12 28.50
N ASP A 112 -19.52 -37.27 27.45
CA ASP A 112 -19.04 -35.89 27.52
C ASP A 112 -19.94 -35.01 28.40
N ILE A 113 -21.26 -35.10 28.24
CA ILE A 113 -22.20 -34.34 29.08
C ILE A 113 -22.11 -34.77 30.55
N LEU A 114 -22.08 -36.08 30.82
CA LEU A 114 -21.95 -36.61 32.17
C LEU A 114 -20.62 -36.23 32.83
N ALA A 115 -19.52 -36.19 32.07
CA ALA A 115 -18.25 -35.69 32.57
C ALA A 115 -18.35 -34.25 33.06
N ARG A 116 -18.95 -33.36 32.26
CA ARG A 116 -19.12 -31.94 32.61
C ARG A 116 -20.02 -31.76 33.83
N ILE A 117 -21.10 -32.52 33.93
CA ILE A 117 -22.02 -32.46 35.08
C ILE A 117 -21.33 -32.98 36.35
N SER A 118 -20.62 -34.11 36.27
CA SER A 118 -19.82 -34.64 37.38
C SER A 118 -18.84 -33.59 37.90
N ARG A 119 -18.08 -32.93 37.01
CA ARG A 119 -17.19 -31.84 37.40
C ARG A 119 -17.93 -30.67 38.04
N GLY A 120 -19.05 -30.22 37.47
CA GLY A 120 -19.83 -29.11 38.03
C GLY A 120 -20.34 -29.40 39.45
N LEU A 121 -20.72 -30.65 39.73
CA LEU A 121 -21.12 -31.09 41.08
C LEU A 121 -19.94 -31.14 42.05
N VAL A 122 -18.75 -31.60 41.62
CA VAL A 122 -17.53 -31.51 42.45
C VAL A 122 -17.20 -30.06 42.75
N GLU A 123 -17.23 -29.17 41.76
CA GLU A 123 -17.00 -27.73 41.94
C GLU A 123 -17.98 -27.14 42.97
N ALA A 124 -19.27 -27.44 42.86
CA ALA A 124 -20.28 -27.04 43.84
C ALA A 124 -19.97 -27.56 45.26
N GLY A 125 -19.51 -28.80 45.39
CA GLY A 125 -19.07 -29.36 46.67
C GLY A 125 -17.85 -28.65 47.27
N VAL A 126 -16.88 -28.24 46.44
CA VAL A 126 -15.70 -27.46 46.88
C VAL A 126 -16.06 -26.04 47.30
N GLU A 127 -17.00 -25.41 46.60
CA GLU A 127 -17.46 -24.05 46.91
C GLU A 127 -18.26 -24.02 48.21
N THR A 128 -19.26 -24.90 48.32
CA THR A 128 -20.19 -24.96 49.47
C THR A 128 -19.59 -25.66 50.69
N GLY A 129 -18.60 -26.53 50.50
CA GLY A 129 -18.06 -27.40 51.55
C GLY A 129 -18.96 -28.59 51.88
N ASP A 130 -19.97 -28.88 51.06
CA ASP A 130 -20.89 -30.02 51.24
C ASP A 130 -20.41 -31.23 50.43
N ILE A 131 -19.94 -32.26 51.13
CA ILE A 131 -19.43 -33.49 50.52
C ILE A 131 -20.51 -34.24 49.72
N HIS A 132 -21.78 -34.01 50.02
CA HIS A 132 -22.89 -34.67 49.33
C HIS A 132 -22.88 -34.43 47.82
N TYR A 133 -22.48 -33.22 47.37
CA TYR A 133 -22.37 -32.94 45.94
C TYR A 133 -21.19 -33.69 45.29
N ILE A 134 -20.11 -33.96 46.04
CA ILE A 134 -18.99 -34.78 45.56
C ILE A 134 -19.41 -36.25 45.45
N GLU A 135 -20.20 -36.76 46.40
CA GLU A 135 -20.78 -38.12 46.33
C GLU A 135 -21.70 -38.25 45.11
N LYS A 136 -22.59 -37.27 44.88
CA LYS A 136 -23.49 -37.22 43.73
C LYS A 136 -22.74 -37.06 42.39
N ALA A 137 -21.64 -36.33 42.39
CA ALA A 137 -20.74 -36.28 41.24
C ALA A 137 -20.15 -37.66 40.89
N GLY A 138 -19.89 -38.49 41.90
CA GLY A 138 -19.48 -39.88 41.76
C GLY A 138 -20.53 -40.72 41.01
N GLU A 139 -21.82 -40.56 41.34
CA GLU A 139 -22.90 -41.25 40.62
C GLU A 139 -22.93 -40.89 39.13
N ALA A 140 -22.73 -39.60 38.78
CA ALA A 140 -22.64 -39.16 37.39
C ALA A 140 -21.36 -39.69 36.69
N PHE A 141 -20.23 -39.72 37.41
CA PHE A 141 -18.96 -40.26 36.92
C PHE A 141 -19.04 -41.76 36.60
N ASP A 142 -19.73 -42.54 37.42
CA ASP A 142 -19.91 -43.98 37.24
C ASP A 142 -20.74 -44.33 36.00
N LYS A 143 -21.59 -43.41 35.52
CA LYS A 143 -22.36 -43.56 34.27
C LYS A 143 -21.56 -43.23 33.01
N ILE A 144 -20.35 -42.69 33.12
CA ILE A 144 -19.47 -42.40 31.97
C ILE A 144 -18.92 -43.72 31.41
N SER A 145 -19.49 -44.18 30.30
CA SER A 145 -19.15 -45.49 29.71
C SER A 145 -17.86 -45.52 28.90
N ILE A 146 -17.33 -44.37 28.46
CA ILE A 146 -16.12 -44.30 27.64
C ILE A 146 -14.88 -43.92 28.48
N ARG A 147 -13.89 -44.83 28.51
CA ARG A 147 -12.61 -44.67 29.24
C ARG A 147 -11.88 -43.36 28.97
N LYS A 148 -11.90 -42.86 27.72
CA LYS A 148 -11.30 -41.56 27.35
C LYS A 148 -11.87 -40.41 28.19
N TYR A 149 -13.20 -40.33 28.33
CA TYR A 149 -13.85 -39.27 29.09
C TYR A 149 -13.65 -39.46 30.60
N ARG A 150 -13.63 -40.71 31.10
CA ARG A 150 -13.26 -41.01 32.50
C ARG A 150 -11.84 -40.52 32.84
N SER A 151 -10.87 -40.87 32.01
CA SER A 151 -9.47 -40.43 32.20
C SER A 151 -9.33 -38.91 32.12
N ALA A 152 -10.05 -38.26 31.19
CA ALA A 152 -10.01 -36.81 31.03
C ALA A 152 -10.60 -36.10 32.25
N ILE A 153 -11.79 -36.52 32.70
CA ILE A 153 -12.48 -35.83 33.79
C ILE A 153 -11.78 -36.03 35.14
N LEU A 154 -11.18 -37.20 35.40
CA LEU A 154 -10.35 -37.40 36.59
C LEU A 154 -9.16 -36.45 36.64
N SER A 155 -8.60 -36.10 35.48
CA SER A 155 -7.50 -35.13 35.39
C SER A 155 -7.93 -33.71 35.79
N GLU A 156 -9.24 -33.44 35.81
CA GLU A 156 -9.86 -32.17 36.20
C GLU A 156 -10.40 -32.20 37.64
N ILE A 157 -10.98 -33.34 38.06
CA ILE A 157 -11.60 -33.52 39.38
C ILE A 157 -10.58 -33.73 40.51
N ILE A 158 -9.47 -34.45 40.27
CA ILE A 158 -8.46 -34.70 41.33
C ILE A 158 -7.89 -33.40 41.93
N PRO A 159 -7.54 -32.37 41.14
CA PRO A 159 -7.19 -31.05 41.68
C PRO A 159 -8.26 -30.42 42.57
N LEU A 160 -9.54 -30.66 42.29
CA LEU A 160 -10.66 -30.17 43.11
C LEU A 160 -10.74 -30.96 44.42
N PHE A 161 -10.51 -32.28 44.42
CA PHE A 161 -10.40 -33.08 45.64
C PHE A 161 -9.26 -32.62 46.54
N ILE A 162 -8.09 -32.30 45.97
CA ILE A 162 -6.97 -31.70 46.72
C ILE A 162 -7.42 -30.39 47.38
N ARG A 163 -8.07 -29.51 46.61
CA ARG A 163 -8.54 -28.20 47.11
C ARG A 163 -9.57 -28.35 48.23
N TYR A 164 -10.54 -29.25 48.08
CA TYR A 164 -11.51 -29.57 49.12
C TYR A 164 -10.80 -30.09 50.37
N GLY A 165 -9.91 -31.07 50.21
CA GLY A 165 -9.17 -31.68 51.31
C GLY A 165 -8.33 -30.65 52.08
N GLN A 166 -7.66 -29.72 51.39
CA GLN A 166 -6.87 -28.66 52.00
C GLN A 166 -7.77 -27.66 52.74
N LYS A 167 -8.83 -27.17 52.09
CA LYS A 167 -9.75 -26.15 52.64
C LYS A 167 -10.52 -26.66 53.86
N HIS A 168 -10.97 -27.91 53.82
CA HIS A 168 -11.82 -28.52 54.85
C HIS A 168 -11.09 -29.51 55.75
N ARG A 169 -9.76 -29.63 55.61
CA ARG A 169 -8.89 -30.56 56.36
C ARG A 169 -9.35 -32.01 56.33
N ASN A 170 -9.85 -32.43 55.17
CA ASN A 170 -10.29 -33.80 54.94
C ASN A 170 -9.18 -34.55 54.20
N THR A 171 -8.41 -35.37 54.91
CA THR A 171 -7.34 -36.18 54.31
C THR A 171 -7.89 -37.43 53.60
N GLU A 172 -9.09 -37.89 53.97
CA GLU A 172 -9.76 -39.04 53.36
C GLU A 172 -10.08 -38.78 51.88
N ILE A 173 -10.52 -37.55 51.52
CA ILE A 173 -10.76 -37.22 50.09
C ILE A 173 -9.47 -37.19 49.27
N MET A 174 -8.32 -36.84 49.88
CA MET A 174 -7.03 -36.88 49.21
C MET A 174 -6.55 -38.33 49.02
N GLN A 175 -6.78 -39.20 50.00
CA GLN A 175 -6.53 -40.64 49.86
C GLN A 175 -7.45 -41.27 48.81
N TYR A 176 -8.72 -40.86 48.75
CA TYR A 176 -9.62 -41.25 47.68
C TYR A 176 -9.10 -40.78 46.31
N ALA A 177 -8.59 -39.54 46.22
CA ALA A 177 -7.96 -39.05 45.00
C ALA A 177 -6.76 -39.91 44.56
N LEU A 178 -5.92 -40.39 45.49
CA LEU A 178 -4.83 -41.33 45.18
C LEU A 178 -5.34 -42.64 44.56
N GLN A 179 -6.43 -43.20 45.10
CA GLN A 179 -7.01 -44.45 44.62
C GLN A 179 -7.58 -44.32 43.20
N MET A 180 -8.00 -43.12 42.79
CA MET A 180 -8.55 -42.85 41.46
C MET A 180 -7.48 -42.56 40.39
N LEU A 181 -6.25 -42.22 40.77
CA LEU A 181 -5.16 -41.91 39.84
C LEU A 181 -4.87 -43.00 38.79
N PRO A 182 -4.90 -44.32 39.11
CA PRO A 182 -4.65 -45.38 38.12
C PRO A 182 -5.64 -45.43 36.95
N GLU A 183 -6.81 -44.81 37.06
CA GLU A 183 -7.77 -44.71 35.96
C GLU A 183 -7.38 -43.68 34.88
N ILE A 184 -6.40 -42.80 35.17
CA ILE A 184 -5.85 -41.85 34.21
C ILE A 184 -4.87 -42.56 33.27
N GLY A 185 -5.17 -42.57 31.97
CA GLY A 185 -4.35 -43.26 30.97
C GLY A 185 -3.03 -42.58 30.61
N ASP A 186 -2.90 -41.28 30.89
CA ASP A 186 -1.66 -40.51 30.65
C ASP A 186 -0.73 -40.62 31.88
N ILE A 187 0.36 -41.35 31.72
CA ILE A 187 1.37 -41.61 32.77
C ILE A 187 2.01 -40.30 33.28
N SER A 188 2.19 -39.30 32.41
CA SER A 188 2.78 -38.02 32.80
C SER A 188 1.80 -37.20 33.62
N ARG A 189 0.53 -37.13 33.18
CA ARG A 189 -0.54 -36.45 33.93
C ARG A 189 -0.83 -37.15 35.25
N GLN A 190 -0.86 -38.47 35.26
CA GLN A 190 -0.99 -39.29 36.46
C GLN A 190 0.16 -39.01 37.45
N SER A 191 1.41 -39.04 36.99
CA SER A 191 2.58 -38.76 37.85
C SER A 191 2.58 -37.34 38.42
N GLN A 192 2.10 -36.35 37.64
CA GLN A 192 1.95 -34.98 38.11
C GLN A 192 0.89 -34.89 39.21
N LEU A 193 -0.30 -35.44 38.98
CA LEU A 193 -1.38 -35.41 39.97
C LEU A 193 -1.05 -36.23 41.22
N HIS A 194 -0.31 -37.34 41.06
CA HIS A 194 0.23 -38.11 42.19
C HIS A 194 1.17 -37.24 43.04
N ALA A 195 2.10 -36.51 42.43
CA ALA A 195 2.95 -35.55 43.14
C ALA A 195 2.13 -34.46 43.85
N ASP A 196 1.08 -33.93 43.22
CA ASP A 196 0.23 -32.90 43.80
C ASP A 196 -0.52 -33.42 45.04
N VAL A 197 -1.07 -34.64 44.96
CA VAL A 197 -1.75 -35.26 46.10
C VAL A 197 -0.75 -35.62 47.22
N ALA A 198 0.40 -36.20 46.90
CA ALA A 198 1.44 -36.54 47.88
C ALA A 198 1.94 -35.30 48.64
N ARG A 199 2.18 -34.19 47.93
CA ARG A 199 2.53 -32.89 48.54
C ARG A 199 1.40 -32.32 49.38
N ALA A 200 0.14 -32.47 48.97
CA ALA A 200 -1.00 -32.00 49.75
C ALA A 200 -1.17 -32.77 51.06
N ILE A 201 -0.97 -34.10 51.05
CA ILE A 201 -0.98 -34.94 52.26
C ILE A 201 0.15 -34.52 53.20
N ALA A 202 1.38 -34.39 52.69
CA ALA A 202 2.50 -33.91 53.49
C ALA A 202 2.27 -32.50 54.03
N GLY A 203 1.71 -31.60 53.23
CA GLY A 203 1.35 -30.23 53.62
C GLY A 203 0.36 -30.19 54.77
N ALA A 204 -0.68 -31.03 54.72
CA ALA A 204 -1.63 -31.18 55.84
C ALA A 204 -0.92 -31.68 57.11
N GLY A 205 0.03 -32.60 56.98
CA GLY A 205 0.89 -33.06 58.09
C GLY A 205 1.76 -31.94 58.67
N ILE A 206 2.39 -31.14 57.81
CA ILE A 206 3.21 -30.00 58.20
C ILE A 206 2.38 -28.96 58.96
N GLU A 207 1.18 -28.62 58.47
CA GLU A 207 0.27 -27.68 59.14
C GLU A 207 -0.25 -28.20 60.48
N ALA A 208 -0.47 -29.51 60.58
CA ALA A 208 -0.91 -30.17 61.81
C ALA A 208 0.23 -30.46 62.80
N GLY A 209 1.49 -30.37 62.38
CA GLY A 209 2.65 -30.79 63.17
C GLY A 209 2.76 -32.32 63.32
N ASP A 210 2.23 -33.08 62.37
CA ASP A 210 2.24 -34.55 62.38
C ASP A 210 3.26 -35.10 61.37
N ILE A 211 4.40 -35.55 61.89
CA ILE A 211 5.48 -36.14 61.08
C ILE A 211 5.02 -37.42 60.34
N ASN A 212 4.03 -38.15 60.86
CA ASN A 212 3.55 -39.38 60.22
C ASN A 212 2.81 -39.10 58.90
N LEU A 213 2.12 -37.96 58.81
CA LEU A 213 1.50 -37.52 57.57
C LEU A 213 2.55 -37.02 56.56
N VAL A 214 3.67 -36.47 57.04
CA VAL A 214 4.82 -36.12 56.20
C VAL A 214 5.50 -37.37 55.66
N THR A 215 5.74 -38.39 56.49
CA THR A 215 6.30 -39.67 56.04
C THR A 215 5.34 -40.40 55.10
N ALA A 216 4.03 -40.35 55.33
CA ALA A 216 3.03 -40.87 54.39
C ALA A 216 3.08 -40.14 53.03
N GLY A 217 3.26 -38.83 53.03
CA GLY A 217 3.47 -38.04 51.81
C GLY A 217 4.77 -38.39 51.09
N LEU A 218 5.87 -38.61 51.83
CA LEU A 218 7.15 -39.07 51.26
C LEU A 218 7.04 -40.48 50.68
N SER A 219 6.34 -41.38 51.37
CA SER A 219 6.05 -42.73 50.88
C SER A 219 5.24 -42.69 49.59
N SER A 220 4.19 -41.87 49.54
CA SER A 220 3.38 -41.68 48.33
C SER A 220 4.20 -41.06 47.19
N ALA A 221 5.06 -40.09 47.49
CA ALA A 221 5.93 -39.50 46.48
C ALA A 221 6.92 -40.53 45.90
N ALA A 222 7.44 -41.45 46.72
CA ALA A 222 8.39 -42.48 46.29
C ALA A 222 7.78 -43.49 45.28
N GLU A 223 6.46 -43.66 45.29
CA GLU A 223 5.72 -44.52 44.35
C GLU A 223 5.54 -43.90 42.95
N ILE A 224 5.85 -42.62 42.78
CA ILE A 224 5.72 -41.93 41.49
C ILE A 224 6.69 -42.57 40.47
N ASN A 225 6.15 -43.06 39.35
CA ASN A 225 6.94 -43.77 38.34
C ASN A 225 8.00 -42.90 37.65
N GLN A 226 7.71 -41.62 37.43
CA GLN A 226 8.65 -40.69 36.77
C GLN A 226 9.72 -40.17 37.74
N LYS A 227 10.99 -40.55 37.51
CA LYS A 227 12.13 -40.21 38.39
C LYS A 227 12.24 -38.73 38.72
N ILE A 228 12.21 -37.85 37.71
CA ILE A 228 12.35 -36.40 37.92
C ILE A 228 11.20 -35.85 38.79
N ARG A 229 9.96 -36.26 38.54
CA ARG A 229 8.80 -35.78 39.33
C ARG A 229 8.85 -36.32 40.75
N ARG A 230 9.26 -37.58 40.92
CA ARG A 230 9.46 -38.20 42.22
C ARG A 230 10.49 -37.44 43.04
N THR A 231 11.70 -37.22 42.50
CA THR A 231 12.76 -36.49 43.22
C THR A 231 12.35 -35.06 43.54
N ASN A 232 11.68 -34.36 42.62
CA ASN A 232 11.20 -33.00 42.88
C ASN A 232 10.11 -32.97 43.96
N SER A 233 9.17 -33.92 43.93
CA SER A 233 8.11 -34.01 44.94
C SER A 233 8.68 -34.33 46.32
N ILE A 234 9.67 -35.23 46.40
CA ILE A 234 10.39 -35.53 47.64
C ILE A 234 11.11 -34.27 48.13
N ALA A 235 11.82 -33.56 47.25
CA ALA A 235 12.52 -32.31 47.59
C ALA A 235 11.57 -31.22 48.09
N ASP A 236 10.41 -31.02 47.44
CA ASP A 236 9.41 -30.04 47.87
C ASP A 236 8.87 -30.37 49.27
N ILE A 237 8.59 -31.64 49.54
CA ILE A 237 8.10 -32.10 50.85
C ILE A 237 9.18 -31.88 51.92
N VAL A 238 10.41 -32.34 51.66
CA VAL A 238 11.55 -32.18 52.58
C VAL A 238 11.82 -30.70 52.84
N ASP A 239 11.86 -29.87 51.80
CA ASP A 239 12.07 -28.43 51.92
C ASP A 239 11.02 -27.76 52.81
N ALA A 240 9.74 -28.03 52.55
CA ALA A 240 8.62 -27.48 53.31
C ALA A 240 8.67 -27.94 54.77
N ALA A 241 9.02 -29.20 55.02
CA ALA A 241 9.12 -29.74 56.37
C ALA A 241 10.33 -29.18 57.14
N TRP A 242 11.47 -28.93 56.48
CA TRP A 242 12.62 -28.24 57.08
C TRP A 242 12.34 -26.77 57.45
N LYS A 243 11.39 -26.11 56.76
CA LYS A 243 10.97 -24.73 57.01
C LYS A 243 9.89 -24.61 58.08
N SER A 244 9.34 -25.73 58.57
CA SER A 244 8.23 -25.75 59.52
C SER A 244 8.71 -26.03 60.96
N SER A 245 7.75 -26.20 61.87
CA SER A 245 8.02 -26.65 63.25
C SER A 245 8.63 -28.06 63.31
N LEU A 246 8.56 -28.85 62.23
CA LEU A 246 9.10 -30.21 62.14
C LEU A 246 10.59 -30.28 61.74
N LYS A 247 11.31 -29.15 61.74
CA LYS A 247 12.72 -29.08 61.33
C LYS A 247 13.61 -30.09 62.06
N LYS A 248 13.38 -30.35 63.35
CA LYS A 248 14.25 -31.25 64.13
C LYS A 248 14.03 -32.70 63.69
N GLU A 249 12.77 -33.06 63.56
CA GLU A 249 12.24 -34.36 63.15
C GLU A 249 12.67 -34.69 61.71
N VAL A 250 12.65 -33.71 60.81
CA VAL A 250 13.07 -33.91 59.40
C VAL A 250 14.60 -33.90 59.24
N SER A 251 15.32 -33.34 60.22
CA SER A 251 16.79 -33.38 60.23
C SER A 251 17.37 -34.69 60.75
N ASP A 252 16.53 -35.54 61.35
CA ASP A 252 16.84 -36.89 61.80
C ASP A 252 16.62 -37.84 60.60
N ILE A 253 17.64 -37.89 59.73
CA ILE A 253 17.57 -38.61 58.45
C ILE A 253 17.37 -40.10 58.70
N GLU A 254 18.05 -40.62 59.73
CA GLU A 254 17.99 -42.00 60.18
C GLU A 254 16.54 -42.38 60.54
N HIS A 255 15.85 -41.58 61.36
CA HIS A 255 14.46 -41.84 61.76
C HIS A 255 13.45 -41.80 60.60
N ILE A 256 13.64 -40.90 59.64
CA ILE A 256 12.79 -40.82 58.45
C ILE A 256 12.96 -42.06 57.57
N LEU A 257 14.20 -42.48 57.33
CA LEU A 257 14.48 -43.67 56.51
C LEU A 257 13.93 -44.94 57.16
N ASP A 258 14.05 -45.07 58.48
CA ASP A 258 13.52 -46.22 59.21
C ASP A 258 11.98 -46.28 59.24
N SER A 259 11.31 -45.14 59.05
CA SER A 259 9.85 -45.04 58.97
C SER A 259 9.27 -45.41 57.59
N LEU A 260 10.11 -45.82 56.63
CA LEU A 260 9.76 -46.14 55.25
C LEU A 260 10.19 -47.57 54.84
N PRO A 261 9.74 -48.62 55.55
CA PRO A 261 10.25 -49.99 55.37
C PRO A 261 9.87 -50.64 54.04
N ASP A 262 8.77 -50.20 53.41
CA ASP A 262 8.22 -50.80 52.18
C ASP A 262 8.83 -50.19 50.89
N ILE A 263 9.76 -49.23 51.01
CA ILE A 263 10.39 -48.54 49.88
C ILE A 263 11.68 -49.26 49.45
N PRO A 264 11.89 -49.53 48.14
CA PRO A 264 13.14 -50.12 47.64
C PRO A 264 14.39 -49.26 47.89
N GLU A 265 15.55 -49.89 48.09
CA GLU A 265 16.85 -49.22 48.35
C GLU A 265 17.18 -48.13 47.31
N GLU A 266 16.95 -48.41 46.01
CA GLU A 266 17.14 -47.42 44.94
C GLU A 266 16.35 -46.12 45.20
N ARG A 267 15.13 -46.21 45.72
CA ARG A 267 14.27 -45.06 46.03
C ARG A 267 14.67 -44.40 47.35
N LEU A 268 15.15 -45.19 48.32
CA LEU A 268 15.73 -44.67 49.56
C LEU A 268 17.00 -43.85 49.30
N THR A 269 17.83 -44.22 48.31
CA THR A 269 19.01 -43.40 47.94
C THR A 269 18.63 -42.02 47.41
N GLU A 270 17.50 -41.89 46.70
CA GLU A 270 16.99 -40.60 46.22
C GLU A 270 16.51 -39.73 47.38
N ILE A 271 15.80 -40.32 48.35
CA ILE A 271 15.37 -39.64 49.58
C ILE A 271 16.59 -39.21 50.40
N LEU A 272 17.58 -40.10 50.56
CA LEU A 272 18.82 -39.80 51.27
C LEU A 272 19.60 -38.67 50.60
N ALA A 273 19.73 -38.66 49.27
CA ALA A 273 20.43 -37.61 48.53
C ALA A 273 19.81 -36.23 48.83
N ILE A 274 18.49 -36.12 48.76
CA ILE A 274 17.75 -34.87 48.99
C ILE A 274 17.85 -34.43 50.45
N LEU A 275 17.68 -35.36 51.40
CA LEU A 275 17.83 -35.06 52.83
C LEU A 275 19.26 -34.60 53.15
N THR A 276 20.28 -35.23 52.53
CA THR A 276 21.69 -34.88 52.66
C THR A 276 21.99 -33.51 52.05
N GLU A 277 21.47 -33.22 50.86
CA GLU A 277 21.57 -31.91 50.22
C GLU A 277 21.03 -30.80 51.14
N HIS A 278 19.83 -30.98 51.68
CA HIS A 278 19.24 -30.00 52.60
C HIS A 278 20.03 -29.89 53.92
N LEU A 279 20.59 -30.99 54.43
CA LEU A 279 21.49 -30.96 55.58
C LEU A 279 22.75 -30.13 55.30
N LEU A 280 23.41 -30.37 54.16
CA LEU A 280 24.62 -29.66 53.70
C LEU A 280 24.36 -28.16 53.45
N ASP A 281 23.17 -27.80 52.98
CA ASP A 281 22.80 -26.43 52.66
C ASP A 281 22.34 -25.62 53.89
N ARG A 282 21.71 -26.28 54.87
CA ARG A 282 21.02 -25.57 55.99
C ARG A 282 21.77 -25.64 57.31
N GLN A 283 22.60 -26.65 57.53
CA GLN A 283 23.35 -26.81 58.76
C GLN A 283 24.72 -26.15 58.64
N ARG A 284 24.91 -25.03 59.34
CA ARG A 284 26.15 -24.23 59.28
C ARG A 284 27.32 -24.84 60.04
N ASP A 285 27.05 -25.69 61.03
CA ASP A 285 28.10 -26.32 61.82
C ASP A 285 28.66 -27.53 61.07
N LYS A 286 29.80 -27.31 60.40
CA LYS A 286 30.54 -28.33 59.64
C LYS A 286 30.93 -29.56 60.48
N LYS A 287 31.11 -29.41 61.80
CA LYS A 287 31.41 -30.55 62.69
C LYS A 287 30.17 -31.42 62.91
N GLN A 288 29.01 -30.79 63.09
CA GLN A 288 27.74 -31.52 63.24
C GLN A 288 27.30 -32.18 61.94
N VAL A 289 27.48 -31.50 60.80
CA VAL A 289 27.26 -32.08 59.48
C VAL A 289 28.13 -33.32 59.30
N TYR A 290 29.45 -33.19 59.49
CA TYR A 290 30.38 -34.30 59.33
C TYR A 290 30.05 -35.48 60.27
N ALA A 291 29.72 -35.22 61.54
CA ALA A 291 29.33 -36.27 62.48
C ALA A 291 28.07 -37.04 62.05
N ARG A 292 27.06 -36.34 61.51
CA ARG A 292 25.82 -36.97 61.00
C ARG A 292 26.08 -37.78 59.74
N LEU A 293 26.84 -37.24 58.78
CA LEU A 293 27.19 -37.98 57.57
C LEU A 293 27.97 -39.26 57.91
N LEU A 294 28.85 -39.19 58.91
CA LEU A 294 29.62 -40.33 59.40
C LEU A 294 28.73 -41.38 60.08
N SER A 295 27.74 -40.95 60.88
CA SER A 295 26.74 -41.86 61.47
C SER A 295 25.94 -42.61 60.40
N ILE A 296 25.50 -41.90 59.35
CA ILE A 296 24.74 -42.48 58.24
C ILE A 296 25.60 -43.48 57.45
N ASP A 297 26.86 -43.13 57.14
CA ASP A 297 27.81 -44.00 56.42
C ASP A 297 28.12 -45.29 57.21
N ASP A 298 28.24 -45.18 58.54
CA ASP A 298 28.50 -46.32 59.44
C ASP A 298 27.27 -47.23 59.61
N GLU A 299 26.06 -46.68 59.74
CA GLU A 299 24.81 -47.45 59.97
C GLU A 299 24.21 -48.04 58.69
N LYS A 300 24.43 -47.39 57.54
CA LYS A 300 23.84 -47.76 56.23
C LYS A 300 24.95 -47.89 55.17
N PRO A 301 25.51 -49.09 54.94
CA PRO A 301 26.64 -49.29 54.01
C PRO A 301 26.40 -48.86 52.55
N TRP A 302 25.13 -48.79 52.11
CA TRP A 302 24.75 -48.33 50.78
C TRP A 302 24.81 -46.79 50.62
N ALA A 303 24.93 -46.03 51.71
CA ALA A 303 24.83 -44.58 51.72
C ALA A 303 26.08 -43.85 51.20
N GLY A 304 27.27 -44.47 51.21
CA GLY A 304 28.52 -43.72 51.01
C GLY A 304 28.69 -43.04 49.63
N GLN A 305 28.02 -43.52 48.56
CA GLN A 305 28.32 -43.06 47.18
C GLN A 305 27.62 -41.74 46.86
N THR A 306 26.29 -41.71 46.85
CA THR A 306 25.63 -41.11 48.01
C THR A 306 26.20 -39.79 48.51
N LEU A 307 26.80 -39.89 49.69
CA LEU A 307 27.45 -38.82 50.41
C LEU A 307 28.62 -38.18 49.64
N VAL A 308 29.47 -38.97 48.97
CA VAL A 308 30.59 -38.44 48.16
C VAL A 308 30.08 -37.56 47.03
N LEU A 309 29.05 -38.00 46.30
CA LEU A 309 28.46 -37.23 45.20
C LEU A 309 27.82 -35.93 45.69
N GLU A 310 27.10 -35.96 46.83
CA GLU A 310 26.49 -34.74 47.38
C GLU A 310 27.53 -33.77 47.94
N LEU A 311 28.66 -34.25 48.48
CA LEU A 311 29.79 -33.41 48.87
C LEU A 311 30.47 -32.76 47.66
N LEU A 312 30.67 -33.48 46.55
CA LEU A 312 31.21 -32.92 45.30
C LEU A 312 30.26 -31.88 44.70
N LYS A 313 28.96 -32.19 44.57
CA LYS A 313 27.96 -31.20 44.12
C LYS A 313 27.90 -29.97 45.02
N LYS A 314 28.10 -30.14 46.33
CA LYS A 314 28.19 -29.01 47.26
C LYS A 314 29.47 -28.20 47.04
N ALA A 315 30.61 -28.85 46.76
CA ALA A 315 31.86 -28.19 46.40
C ALA A 315 31.72 -27.40 45.09
N GLU A 316 31.10 -27.97 44.06
CA GLU A 316 30.82 -27.32 42.79
C GLU A 316 29.93 -26.06 42.99
N ARG A 317 28.79 -26.19 43.68
CA ARG A 317 27.88 -25.06 43.93
C ARG A 317 28.52 -23.96 44.79
N SER A 318 29.21 -24.34 45.87
CA SER A 318 29.77 -23.38 46.83
C SER A 318 31.14 -22.84 46.43
N GLY A 319 31.92 -23.56 45.64
CA GLY A 319 33.36 -23.33 45.40
C GLY A 319 34.21 -23.44 46.67
N GLU A 320 33.69 -24.03 47.75
CA GLU A 320 34.43 -24.21 48.99
C GLU A 320 35.28 -25.48 48.94
N ARG A 321 36.59 -25.29 49.09
CA ARG A 321 37.59 -26.36 49.16
C ARG A 321 37.29 -27.42 50.23
N TRP A 322 36.65 -27.06 51.35
CA TRP A 322 36.35 -27.99 52.44
C TRP A 322 35.47 -29.17 51.99
N PHE A 323 34.46 -28.94 51.14
CA PHE A 323 33.58 -30.03 50.67
C PHE A 323 34.31 -30.94 49.69
N LEU A 324 35.19 -30.39 48.84
CA LEU A 324 36.04 -31.16 47.93
C LEU A 324 37.00 -32.06 48.70
N GLU A 325 37.67 -31.53 49.73
CA GLU A 325 38.56 -32.31 50.61
C GLU A 325 37.80 -33.42 51.36
N LYS A 326 36.59 -33.13 51.86
CA LYS A 326 35.77 -34.13 52.54
C LYS A 326 35.23 -35.19 51.59
N ALA A 327 34.92 -34.86 50.33
CA ALA A 327 34.58 -35.86 49.33
C ALA A 327 35.73 -36.85 49.11
N PHE A 328 36.98 -36.36 49.00
CA PHE A 328 38.16 -37.22 48.92
C PHE A 328 38.34 -38.10 50.17
N GLU A 329 38.11 -37.55 51.37
CA GLU A 329 38.21 -38.29 52.62
C GLU A 329 37.17 -39.42 52.73
N PHE A 330 35.90 -39.14 52.41
CA PHE A 330 34.86 -40.18 52.37
C PHE A 330 35.12 -41.20 51.26
N ASN A 331 35.65 -40.79 50.11
CA ASN A 331 36.02 -41.71 49.04
C ASN A 331 37.18 -42.64 49.46
N ALA A 332 38.18 -42.13 50.18
CA ALA A 332 39.33 -42.90 50.67
C ALA A 332 38.97 -43.92 51.76
N ARG A 333 37.84 -43.72 52.47
CA ARG A 333 37.34 -44.65 53.52
C ARG A 333 36.65 -45.89 52.96
N ARG A 334 36.38 -45.93 51.66
CA ARG A 334 35.71 -47.05 51.01
C ARG A 334 36.71 -48.15 50.66
N GLU A 335 36.66 -49.27 51.39
CA GLU A 335 37.40 -50.48 51.02
C GLU A 335 36.64 -51.23 49.91
N GLY A 336 37.01 -50.99 48.64
CA GLY A 336 36.47 -51.71 47.47
C GLY A 336 36.74 -51.02 46.13
N GLU A 337 36.63 -51.76 45.03
CA GLU A 337 36.78 -51.31 43.62
C GLU A 337 35.65 -50.34 43.18
N GLY A 338 35.45 -49.23 43.88
CA GLY A 338 34.62 -48.12 43.41
C GLY A 338 35.41 -47.22 42.47
N GLN A 339 34.95 -47.02 41.23
CA GLN A 339 35.52 -46.02 40.32
C GLN A 339 35.45 -44.62 40.96
N LEU A 340 36.59 -43.92 41.00
CA LEU A 340 36.65 -42.51 41.36
C LEU A 340 35.72 -41.69 40.44
N PRO A 341 34.85 -40.82 40.97
CA PRO A 341 34.01 -39.92 40.18
C PRO A 341 34.86 -38.76 39.62
N ILE A 342 35.76 -39.09 38.69
CA ILE A 342 36.82 -38.20 38.21
C ILE A 342 36.26 -36.97 37.47
N GLU A 343 35.09 -37.12 36.83
CA GLU A 343 34.41 -36.03 36.14
C GLU A 343 33.86 -35.02 37.15
N GLU A 344 33.17 -35.49 38.18
CA GLU A 344 32.65 -34.65 39.26
C GLU A 344 33.77 -33.98 40.06
N ILE A 345 34.93 -34.65 40.19
CA ILE A 345 36.15 -34.06 40.78
C ILE A 345 36.69 -32.92 39.91
N VAL A 346 36.81 -33.10 38.59
CA VAL A 346 37.27 -32.05 37.67
C VAL A 346 36.31 -30.86 37.65
N LEU A 347 35.00 -31.11 37.56
CA LEU A 347 33.97 -30.05 37.59
C LEU A 347 34.00 -29.26 38.90
N SER A 348 34.06 -29.97 40.04
CA SER A 348 34.19 -29.34 41.36
C SER A 348 35.51 -28.57 41.49
N GLY A 349 36.60 -29.13 40.96
CA GLY A 349 37.91 -28.50 40.92
C GLY A 349 37.90 -27.18 40.15
N ILE A 350 37.31 -27.17 38.94
CA ILE A 350 37.13 -25.96 38.12
C ILE A 350 36.34 -24.91 38.90
N ALA A 351 35.19 -25.27 39.48
CA ALA A 351 34.37 -24.33 40.25
C ALA A 351 35.10 -23.76 41.48
N VAL A 352 35.91 -24.57 42.17
CA VAL A 352 36.74 -24.11 43.30
C VAL A 352 37.85 -23.17 42.81
N VAL A 353 38.48 -23.46 41.67
CA VAL A 353 39.55 -22.63 41.09
C VAL A 353 39.02 -21.30 40.59
N GLU A 354 37.89 -21.29 39.88
CA GLU A 354 37.25 -20.06 39.41
C GLU A 354 36.89 -19.11 40.57
N LYS A 355 36.50 -19.63 41.74
CA LYS A 355 36.23 -18.80 42.93
C LYS A 355 37.46 -18.45 43.76
N SER A 356 38.44 -19.36 43.86
CA SER A 356 39.63 -19.15 44.68
C SER A 356 40.75 -18.39 43.98
N GLY A 357 40.74 -18.35 42.64
CA GLY A 357 41.78 -17.75 41.80
C GLY A 357 43.10 -18.53 41.79
N ASN A 358 43.14 -19.74 42.36
CA ASN A 358 44.35 -20.53 42.48
C ASN A 358 44.39 -21.69 41.45
N PRO A 359 45.14 -21.56 40.35
CA PRO A 359 45.19 -22.58 39.29
C PRO A 359 45.87 -23.88 39.73
N THR A 360 46.62 -23.89 40.84
CA THR A 360 47.37 -25.08 41.29
C THR A 360 46.45 -26.28 41.56
N ILE A 361 45.20 -26.05 41.96
CA ILE A 361 44.24 -27.13 42.22
C ILE A 361 43.92 -27.93 40.94
N LEU A 362 43.84 -27.28 39.77
CA LEU A 362 43.65 -27.99 38.49
C LEU A 362 44.91 -28.74 38.08
N LEU A 363 46.08 -28.19 38.39
CA LEU A 363 47.35 -28.86 38.16
C LEU A 363 47.51 -30.09 39.06
N ASP A 364 47.04 -30.04 40.32
CA ASP A 364 47.03 -31.17 41.25
C ASP A 364 46.04 -32.28 40.84
N ILE A 365 44.97 -31.93 40.10
CA ILE A 365 44.00 -32.88 39.53
C ILE A 365 44.54 -33.53 38.24
N THR A 366 45.45 -32.88 37.52
CA THR A 366 45.98 -33.35 36.23
C THR A 366 46.62 -34.76 36.34
N PRO A 367 47.46 -35.10 37.34
CA PRO A 367 47.96 -36.46 37.53
C PRO A 367 46.87 -37.52 37.77
N LEU A 368 45.76 -37.16 38.43
CA LEU A 368 44.65 -38.08 38.68
C LEU A 368 43.92 -38.46 37.38
N ILE A 369 43.93 -37.56 36.39
CA ILE A 369 43.43 -37.83 35.05
C ILE A 369 44.33 -38.84 34.34
N ASP A 370 45.65 -38.66 34.42
CA ASP A 370 46.64 -39.60 33.83
C ASP A 370 46.52 -41.02 34.41
N GLU A 371 46.21 -41.15 35.71
CA GLU A 371 46.13 -42.45 36.40
C GLU A 371 44.78 -43.18 36.23
N SER A 372 43.68 -42.44 36.10
CA SER A 372 42.31 -42.99 36.23
C SER A 372 41.49 -42.99 34.93
N CYS A 373 41.95 -42.33 33.87
CA CYS A 373 41.19 -42.17 32.62
C CYS A 373 41.85 -42.89 31.44
N ASP A 374 41.03 -43.31 30.47
CA ASP A 374 41.54 -43.65 29.15
C ASP A 374 42.03 -42.38 28.39
N PRO A 375 42.86 -42.51 27.34
CA PRO A 375 43.41 -41.36 26.62
C PRO A 375 42.36 -40.42 26.01
N MET A 376 41.18 -40.92 25.66
CA MET A 376 40.10 -40.11 25.07
C MET A 376 39.45 -39.23 26.14
N LYS A 377 39.14 -39.84 27.29
CA LYS A 377 38.56 -39.15 28.45
C LYS A 377 39.57 -38.17 29.05
N ALA A 378 40.86 -38.52 29.10
CA ALA A 378 41.92 -37.62 29.53
C ALA A 378 42.02 -36.37 28.64
N GLY A 379 42.00 -36.52 27.31
CA GLY A 379 42.00 -35.39 26.38
C GLY A 379 40.82 -34.43 26.56
N GLN A 380 39.62 -34.96 26.87
CA GLN A 380 38.45 -34.13 27.15
C GLN A 380 38.59 -33.31 28.44
N LEU A 381 39.11 -33.92 29.50
CA LEU A 381 39.31 -33.27 30.80
C LEU A 381 40.45 -32.23 30.75
N TYR A 382 41.55 -32.52 30.04
CA TYR A 382 42.61 -31.53 29.81
C TYR A 382 42.12 -30.29 29.08
N ARG A 383 41.23 -30.46 28.11
CA ARG A 383 40.60 -29.33 27.42
C ARG A 383 39.70 -28.51 28.35
N GLN A 384 38.94 -29.14 29.24
CA GLN A 384 38.14 -28.40 30.24
C GLN A 384 39.04 -27.57 31.17
N ILE A 385 40.19 -28.12 31.55
CA ILE A 385 41.21 -27.40 32.33
C ILE A 385 41.83 -26.25 31.51
N THR A 386 42.21 -26.48 30.25
CA THR A 386 42.75 -25.44 29.35
C THR A 386 41.78 -24.28 29.17
N ASP A 387 40.49 -24.56 28.94
CA ASP A 387 39.48 -23.52 28.79
C ASP A 387 39.29 -22.71 30.08
N ALA A 388 39.27 -23.37 31.24
CA ALA A 388 39.22 -22.70 32.54
C ALA A 388 40.45 -21.80 32.77
N LEU A 389 41.67 -22.31 32.54
CA LEU A 389 42.91 -21.53 32.66
C LEU A 389 42.97 -20.35 31.68
N SER A 390 42.52 -20.56 30.44
CA SER A 390 42.42 -19.52 29.42
C SER A 390 41.46 -18.41 29.83
N ARG A 391 40.28 -18.73 30.39
CA ARG A 391 39.32 -17.74 30.92
C ARG A 391 39.90 -16.96 32.10
N MET A 392 40.78 -17.56 32.89
CA MET A 392 41.47 -16.90 34.01
C MET A 392 42.64 -16.01 33.55
N GLY A 393 42.99 -16.00 32.26
CA GLY A 393 44.09 -15.21 31.70
C GLY A 393 45.47 -15.84 31.89
N ASP A 394 45.55 -17.10 32.34
CA ASP A 394 46.82 -17.81 32.54
C ASP A 394 47.25 -18.50 31.25
N PHE A 395 47.71 -17.70 30.29
CA PHE A 395 48.08 -18.14 28.94
C PHE A 395 49.16 -19.25 28.94
N TYR A 396 50.18 -19.13 29.79
CA TYR A 396 51.32 -20.06 29.78
C TYR A 396 50.93 -21.46 30.28
N HIS A 397 50.17 -21.57 31.38
CA HIS A 397 49.70 -22.87 31.82
C HIS A 397 48.60 -23.43 30.90
N ALA A 398 47.74 -22.56 30.34
CA ALA A 398 46.71 -23.00 29.40
C ALA A 398 47.33 -23.60 28.13
N ILE A 399 48.34 -22.97 27.54
CA ILE A 399 49.00 -23.47 26.32
C ILE A 399 49.83 -24.74 26.61
N GLU A 400 50.38 -24.88 27.81
CA GLU A 400 51.09 -26.10 28.24
C GLU A 400 50.14 -27.29 28.44
N VAL A 401 49.00 -27.08 29.11
CA VAL A 401 47.96 -28.13 29.25
C VAL A 401 47.36 -28.47 27.88
N MET A 402 47.21 -27.49 27.00
CA MET A 402 46.70 -27.69 25.63
C MET A 402 47.60 -28.62 24.81
N LYS A 403 48.92 -28.59 25.02
CA LYS A 403 49.86 -29.52 24.38
C LYS A 403 49.52 -30.97 24.69
N LYS A 404 49.14 -31.27 25.95
CA LYS A 404 48.72 -32.62 26.37
C LYS A 404 47.41 -33.03 25.70
N ALA A 405 46.43 -32.13 25.62
CA ALA A 405 45.18 -32.36 24.89
C ALA A 405 45.39 -32.58 23.38
N SER A 406 46.32 -31.84 22.77
CA SER A 406 46.64 -31.92 21.34
C SER A 406 47.38 -33.21 20.97
N SER A 407 48.30 -33.66 21.83
CA SER A 407 49.06 -34.91 21.64
C SER A 407 48.23 -36.20 21.75
N SER A 408 47.06 -36.12 22.39
CA SER A 408 46.15 -37.26 22.64
C SER A 408 44.93 -37.28 21.69
N ALA A 409 44.76 -36.24 20.86
CA ALA A 409 43.60 -36.09 20.00
C ALA A 409 43.74 -36.88 18.68
N GLN A 410 43.02 -38.01 18.58
CA GLN A 410 42.83 -38.71 17.29
C GLN A 410 41.70 -38.09 16.44
N ARG A 411 40.81 -37.28 17.05
CA ARG A 411 39.73 -36.52 16.40
C ARG A 411 39.51 -35.20 17.10
N ILE A 412 39.43 -34.13 16.32
CA ILE A 412 39.15 -32.78 16.83
C ILE A 412 37.65 -32.56 16.89
N ASN A 413 37.17 -32.12 18.05
CA ASN A 413 35.80 -31.66 18.24
C ASN A 413 35.74 -30.13 18.24
N ALA A 414 34.54 -29.57 18.05
CA ALA A 414 34.35 -28.11 17.93
C ALA A 414 34.95 -27.33 19.10
N GLN A 415 34.80 -27.79 20.34
CA GLN A 415 35.30 -27.03 21.49
C GLN A 415 36.83 -27.08 21.62
N PHE A 416 37.51 -28.13 21.12
CA PHE A 416 38.97 -28.12 20.98
C PHE A 416 39.40 -27.06 19.96
N PHE A 417 38.69 -26.99 18.83
CA PHE A 417 38.94 -26.01 17.79
C PHE A 417 38.78 -24.58 18.34
N ASP A 418 37.67 -24.27 19.01
CA ASP A 418 37.40 -22.95 19.60
C ASP A 418 38.45 -22.54 20.64
N THR A 419 38.83 -23.47 21.52
CA THR A 419 39.84 -23.20 22.56
C THR A 419 41.22 -22.96 21.94
N SER A 420 41.55 -23.70 20.88
CA SER A 420 42.79 -23.51 20.10
C SER A 420 42.80 -22.15 19.42
N VAL A 421 41.72 -21.76 18.73
CA VAL A 421 41.57 -20.45 18.08
C VAL A 421 41.74 -19.32 19.11
N ARG A 422 41.13 -19.44 20.30
CA ARG A 422 41.28 -18.44 21.37
C ARG A 422 42.73 -18.27 21.81
N LEU A 423 43.45 -19.37 22.04
CA LEU A 423 44.87 -19.33 22.41
C LEU A 423 45.75 -18.79 21.28
N ILE A 424 45.44 -19.12 20.01
CA ILE A 424 46.16 -18.57 18.86
C ILE A 424 45.96 -17.05 18.77
N LYS A 425 44.73 -16.55 18.92
CA LYS A 425 44.44 -15.10 18.97
C LYS A 425 45.17 -14.40 20.11
N GLU A 426 45.20 -15.01 21.30
CA GLU A 426 45.96 -14.47 22.43
C GLU A 426 47.48 -14.46 22.16
N GLY A 427 47.99 -15.47 21.43
CA GLY A 427 49.36 -15.51 20.93
C GLY A 427 49.69 -14.38 19.95
N VAL A 428 48.74 -14.02 19.06
CA VAL A 428 48.88 -12.83 18.17
C VAL A 428 48.96 -11.55 19.01
N ARG A 429 48.06 -11.36 19.97
CA ARG A 429 48.04 -10.16 20.84
C ARG A 429 49.30 -10.01 21.69
N ARG A 430 49.99 -11.12 21.98
CA ARG A 430 51.24 -11.13 22.75
C ARG A 430 52.50 -11.12 21.88
N ASP A 431 52.37 -11.15 20.55
CA ASP A 431 53.46 -11.35 19.60
C ASP A 431 54.29 -12.64 19.88
N GLU A 432 53.65 -13.68 20.43
CA GLU A 432 54.27 -14.96 20.82
C GLU A 432 53.91 -16.10 19.84
N ILE A 433 53.93 -15.83 18.53
CA ILE A 433 53.58 -16.81 17.48
C ILE A 433 54.47 -18.06 17.54
N GLY A 434 55.72 -17.93 18.02
CA GLY A 434 56.61 -19.06 18.27
C GLY A 434 56.04 -20.11 19.24
N LEU A 435 55.40 -19.67 20.35
CA LEU A 435 54.81 -20.59 21.34
C LEU A 435 53.56 -21.28 20.79
N VAL A 436 52.76 -20.57 20.01
CA VAL A 436 51.61 -21.13 19.30
C VAL A 436 52.04 -22.22 18.32
N ARG A 437 53.10 -21.94 17.55
CA ARG A 437 53.65 -22.89 16.58
C ARG A 437 54.15 -24.16 17.29
N GLU A 438 54.89 -24.02 18.38
CA GLU A 438 55.48 -25.17 19.10
C GLU A 438 54.46 -26.03 19.86
N ASN A 439 53.49 -25.41 20.55
CA ASN A 439 52.65 -26.11 21.52
C ASN A 439 51.26 -26.50 20.99
N ILE A 440 50.79 -25.85 19.91
CA ILE A 440 49.51 -26.15 19.27
C ILE A 440 49.77 -26.70 17.86
N LEU A 441 50.29 -25.87 16.96
CA LEU A 441 50.31 -26.19 15.53
C LEU A 441 51.23 -27.38 15.17
N ALA A 442 52.41 -27.49 15.80
CA ALA A 442 53.38 -28.56 15.51
C ALA A 442 52.89 -29.96 15.89
N THR A 443 51.88 -30.05 16.78
CA THR A 443 51.32 -31.33 17.24
C THR A 443 50.12 -31.81 16.41
N LEU A 444 49.66 -31.01 15.44
CA LEU A 444 48.44 -31.25 14.67
C LEU A 444 48.76 -31.58 13.21
N GLU A 445 47.82 -32.24 12.52
CA GLU A 445 47.89 -32.42 11.07
C GLU A 445 47.78 -31.07 10.34
N ILE A 446 48.41 -30.97 9.17
CA ILE A 446 48.56 -29.68 8.47
C ILE A 446 47.20 -29.07 8.09
N GLU A 447 46.21 -29.88 7.68
CA GLU A 447 44.88 -29.38 7.31
C GLU A 447 44.12 -28.75 8.49
N ILE A 448 44.30 -29.33 9.68
CA ILE A 448 43.74 -28.81 10.92
C ILE A 448 44.47 -27.53 11.32
N ALA A 449 45.80 -27.53 11.26
CA ALA A 449 46.62 -26.37 11.60
C ALA A 449 46.28 -25.18 10.68
N ASP A 450 46.12 -25.44 9.38
CA ASP A 450 45.68 -24.43 8.40
C ASP A 450 44.31 -23.87 8.77
N SER A 451 43.34 -24.73 9.09
CA SER A 451 41.98 -24.32 9.49
C SER A 451 41.97 -23.45 10.75
N LEU A 452 42.80 -23.80 11.74
CA LEU A 452 42.95 -23.03 12.98
C LEU A 452 43.60 -21.67 12.73
N VAL A 453 44.65 -21.61 11.89
CA VAL A 453 45.33 -20.37 11.50
C VAL A 453 44.37 -19.46 10.73
N HIS A 454 43.63 -20.01 9.76
CA HIS A 454 42.65 -19.29 8.97
C HIS A 454 41.57 -18.66 9.86
N GLN A 455 40.94 -19.46 10.73
CA GLN A 455 39.91 -18.96 11.65
C GLN A 455 40.50 -17.92 12.61
N ALA A 456 41.67 -18.15 13.19
CA ALA A 456 42.25 -17.23 14.15
C ALA A 456 42.63 -15.87 13.54
N VAL A 457 43.23 -15.86 12.35
CA VAL A 457 43.60 -14.62 11.64
C VAL A 457 42.34 -13.84 11.22
N THR A 458 41.35 -14.52 10.65
CA THR A 458 40.09 -13.87 10.23
C THR A 458 39.30 -13.37 11.43
N ASP A 459 39.18 -14.13 12.51
CA ASP A 459 38.52 -13.71 13.75
C ASP A 459 39.26 -12.56 14.43
N PHE A 460 40.60 -12.56 14.40
CA PHE A 460 41.37 -11.43 14.93
C PHE A 460 41.03 -10.14 14.17
N CYS A 461 40.97 -10.22 12.84
CA CYS A 461 40.54 -9.11 11.99
C CYS A 461 39.06 -8.75 12.13
N LYS A 462 38.20 -9.64 12.65
CA LYS A 462 36.76 -9.40 12.87
C LYS A 462 36.45 -8.80 14.24
N GLU A 463 37.12 -9.27 15.29
CA GLU A 463 36.74 -9.02 16.68
C GLU A 463 37.50 -7.86 17.33
N TYR A 464 38.79 -7.68 16.99
CA TYR A 464 39.64 -6.71 17.66
C TYR A 464 39.49 -5.31 17.08
N ASP A 465 39.80 -4.28 17.86
CA ASP A 465 39.79 -2.91 17.40
C ASP A 465 40.90 -2.66 16.36
N PHE A 466 40.76 -1.61 15.56
CA PHE A 466 41.70 -1.36 14.47
C PHE A 466 43.10 -0.96 14.96
N ASP A 467 43.24 -0.37 16.15
CA ASP A 467 44.55 -0.01 16.70
C ASP A 467 45.35 -1.27 17.09
N GLU A 468 44.67 -2.24 17.69
CA GLU A 468 45.24 -3.54 18.05
C GLU A 468 45.59 -4.34 16.80
N VAL A 469 44.71 -4.35 15.78
CA VAL A 469 45.03 -4.98 14.49
C VAL A 469 46.27 -4.35 13.85
N VAL A 470 46.33 -3.02 13.75
CA VAL A 470 47.48 -2.31 13.15
C VAL A 470 48.78 -2.60 13.91
N ARG A 471 48.73 -2.59 15.24
CA ARG A 471 49.88 -2.89 16.10
C ARG A 471 50.46 -4.28 15.84
N HIS A 472 49.59 -5.26 15.59
CA HIS A 472 49.96 -6.67 15.45
C HIS A 472 50.00 -7.18 14.01
N ILE A 473 50.01 -6.30 12.99
CA ILE A 473 50.21 -6.69 11.57
C ILE A 473 51.43 -7.61 11.38
N PRO A 474 52.61 -7.37 12.00
CA PRO A 474 53.75 -8.29 11.88
C PRO A 474 53.46 -9.71 12.39
N ALA A 475 52.74 -9.86 13.51
CA ALA A 475 52.37 -11.16 14.06
C ALA A 475 51.29 -11.86 13.22
N ILE A 476 50.34 -11.11 12.66
CA ILE A 476 49.34 -11.62 11.70
C ILE A 476 50.04 -12.15 10.45
N LYS A 477 51.01 -11.39 9.91
CA LYS A 477 51.85 -11.78 8.77
C LYS A 477 52.66 -13.04 9.07
N GLU A 478 53.28 -13.13 10.24
CA GLU A 478 54.05 -14.32 10.66
C GLU A 478 53.17 -15.56 10.80
N LEU A 479 51.98 -15.41 11.40
CA LEU A 479 51.03 -16.49 11.59
C LEU A 479 50.45 -16.95 10.23
N ALA A 480 50.05 -16.02 9.37
CA ALA A 480 49.58 -16.29 8.01
C ALA A 480 50.66 -16.98 7.16
N GLY A 481 51.94 -16.69 7.38
CA GLY A 481 53.06 -17.40 6.75
C GLY A 481 53.18 -18.89 7.13
N SER A 482 52.45 -19.33 8.15
CA SER A 482 52.33 -20.76 8.51
C SER A 482 51.17 -21.46 7.78
N HIS A 483 50.37 -20.73 6.99
CA HIS A 483 49.21 -21.22 6.24
C HIS A 483 49.58 -21.56 4.78
N ARG A 484 49.11 -22.70 4.25
CA ARG A 484 49.40 -23.09 2.86
C ARG A 484 48.95 -22.08 1.79
N THR A 485 47.83 -21.38 2.02
CA THR A 485 47.31 -20.33 1.13
C THR A 485 47.42 -18.94 1.77
N GLN A 486 48.63 -18.57 2.21
CA GLN A 486 48.90 -17.29 2.87
C GLN A 486 48.39 -16.07 2.08
N ASP A 487 48.56 -16.08 0.75
CA ASP A 487 48.21 -14.95 -0.12
C ASP A 487 46.69 -14.71 -0.12
N THR A 488 45.90 -15.79 -0.16
CA THR A 488 44.43 -15.73 -0.09
C THR A 488 43.97 -15.29 1.30
N LEU A 489 44.61 -15.77 2.37
CA LEU A 489 44.27 -15.40 3.74
C LEU A 489 44.53 -13.91 4.01
N LEU A 490 45.64 -13.36 3.51
CA LEU A 490 45.96 -11.92 3.63
C LEU A 490 44.99 -11.05 2.82
N LEU A 491 44.62 -11.48 1.61
CA LEU A 491 43.57 -10.82 0.81
C LEU A 491 42.24 -10.78 1.58
N GLU A 492 41.77 -11.93 2.07
CA GLU A 492 40.52 -12.03 2.85
C GLU A 492 40.56 -11.15 4.10
N SER A 493 41.69 -11.14 4.81
CA SER A 493 41.89 -10.30 5.99
C SER A 493 41.76 -8.81 5.65
N SER A 494 42.32 -8.38 4.52
CA SER A 494 42.18 -7.00 4.05
C SER A 494 40.72 -6.66 3.71
N THR A 495 39.99 -7.57 3.07
CA THR A 495 38.57 -7.41 2.74
C THR A 495 37.71 -7.29 4.00
N ILE A 496 37.91 -8.17 4.99
CA ILE A 496 37.21 -8.11 6.29
C ILE A 496 37.39 -6.73 6.96
N LEU A 497 38.62 -6.20 6.96
CA LEU A 497 38.90 -4.90 7.57
C LEU A 497 38.25 -3.75 6.80
N ILE A 498 38.27 -3.81 5.46
CA ILE A 498 37.56 -2.87 4.59
C ILE A 498 36.05 -2.87 4.91
N GLU A 499 35.43 -4.05 4.97
CA GLU A 499 33.99 -4.21 5.28
C GLU A 499 33.62 -3.70 6.68
N ARG A 500 34.51 -3.87 7.67
CA ARG A 500 34.35 -3.28 9.01
C ARG A 500 34.50 -1.76 9.05
N GLY A 501 34.93 -1.13 7.95
CA GLY A 501 35.10 0.31 7.83
C GLY A 501 36.47 0.82 8.26
N PHE A 502 37.53 0.02 8.10
CA PHE A 502 38.90 0.41 8.45
C PHE A 502 39.32 1.73 7.80
N VAL A 503 39.10 1.88 6.49
CA VAL A 503 39.43 3.09 5.70
C VAL A 503 38.74 4.36 6.23
N ARG A 504 37.60 4.21 6.91
CA ARG A 504 36.94 5.34 7.57
C ARG A 504 37.72 5.76 8.81
N GLN A 505 38.18 4.82 9.63
CA GLN A 505 38.69 5.15 10.96
C GLN A 505 40.21 5.31 11.03
N LYS A 506 40.95 4.73 10.09
CA LYS A 506 42.42 4.62 10.10
C LYS A 506 43.03 4.94 8.74
N ASP A 507 44.34 5.15 8.74
CA ASP A 507 45.13 5.38 7.53
C ASP A 507 45.18 4.10 6.67
N PRO A 508 44.73 4.14 5.40
CA PRO A 508 44.78 3.01 4.47
C PRO A 508 46.18 2.43 4.24
N SER A 509 47.25 3.17 4.54
CA SER A 509 48.65 2.68 4.42
C SER A 509 48.90 1.38 5.20
N ALA A 510 48.21 1.16 6.32
CA ALA A 510 48.32 -0.07 7.09
C ALA A 510 47.69 -1.29 6.37
N LEU A 511 46.62 -1.10 5.58
CA LEU A 511 46.07 -2.17 4.74
C LEU A 511 47.01 -2.48 3.58
N VAL A 512 47.62 -1.45 2.98
CA VAL A 512 48.65 -1.63 1.94
C VAL A 512 49.85 -2.40 2.51
N ASP A 513 50.27 -2.10 3.75
CA ASP A 513 51.31 -2.89 4.42
C ASP A 513 50.86 -4.34 4.64
N LEU A 514 49.65 -4.59 5.14
CA LEU A 514 49.14 -5.95 5.36
C LEU A 514 49.22 -6.81 4.08
N VAL A 515 48.81 -6.26 2.94
CA VAL A 515 48.79 -6.98 1.64
C VAL A 515 50.13 -6.97 0.91
N SER A 516 51.14 -6.24 1.40
CA SER A 516 52.45 -6.11 0.75
C SER A 516 53.22 -7.44 0.68
N GLN A 517 52.92 -8.38 1.59
CA GLN A 517 53.50 -9.72 1.64
C GLN A 517 52.85 -10.73 0.69
N ILE A 518 51.75 -10.39 0.03
CA ILE A 518 51.13 -11.25 -0.98
C ILE A 518 52.11 -11.44 -2.14
N GLY A 519 52.54 -12.69 -2.34
CA GLY A 519 53.52 -13.05 -3.37
C GLY A 519 52.93 -13.12 -4.77
N ASN A 520 51.67 -13.57 -4.88
CA ASN A 520 50.93 -13.59 -6.14
C ASN A 520 50.54 -12.17 -6.59
N GLN A 521 51.06 -11.76 -7.73
CA GLN A 521 50.84 -10.43 -8.29
C GLN A 521 49.34 -10.13 -8.54
N GLU A 522 48.59 -11.08 -9.09
CA GLU A 522 47.17 -10.88 -9.41
C GLU A 522 46.34 -10.61 -8.15
N LEU A 523 46.55 -11.41 -7.09
CA LEU A 523 45.85 -11.23 -5.81
C LEU A 523 46.25 -9.93 -5.11
N ARG A 524 47.52 -9.53 -5.22
CA ARG A 524 48.00 -8.26 -4.64
C ARG A 524 47.39 -7.06 -5.37
N GLU A 525 47.37 -7.08 -6.70
CA GLU A 525 46.77 -6.02 -7.51
C GLU A 525 45.25 -5.92 -7.28
N GLN A 526 44.57 -7.07 -7.10
CA GLN A 526 43.18 -7.11 -6.70
C GLN A 526 42.96 -6.46 -5.31
N ALA A 527 43.83 -6.74 -4.33
CA ALA A 527 43.75 -6.14 -3.01
C ALA A 527 43.93 -4.62 -3.07
N ILE A 528 44.96 -4.15 -3.81
CA ILE A 528 45.24 -2.71 -4.01
C ILE A 528 44.07 -2.02 -4.71
N SER A 529 43.50 -2.64 -5.74
CA SER A 529 42.29 -2.14 -6.43
C SER A 529 41.13 -1.96 -5.46
N THR A 530 40.88 -2.96 -4.61
CA THR A 530 39.79 -2.93 -3.61
C THR A 530 40.00 -1.82 -2.57
N ILE A 531 41.24 -1.66 -2.09
CA ILE A 531 41.61 -0.58 -1.15
C ILE A 531 41.39 0.80 -1.82
N ALA A 532 41.86 0.98 -3.05
CA ALA A 532 41.76 2.25 -3.78
C ALA A 532 40.28 2.66 -4.01
N VAL A 533 39.42 1.72 -4.41
CA VAL A 533 38.00 2.01 -4.63
C VAL A 533 37.28 2.35 -3.32
N GLU A 534 37.56 1.65 -2.20
CA GLU A 534 36.96 2.03 -0.91
C GLU A 534 37.52 3.37 -0.39
N MET A 535 38.79 3.69 -0.63
CA MET A 535 39.34 5.03 -0.35
C MET A 535 38.56 6.11 -1.09
N ALA A 536 38.28 5.92 -2.38
CA ALA A 536 37.46 6.85 -3.15
C ALA A 536 36.05 6.98 -2.58
N ARG A 537 35.39 5.86 -2.27
CA ARG A 537 34.05 5.84 -1.67
C ARG A 537 33.98 6.59 -0.34
N VAL A 538 34.95 6.36 0.55
CA VAL A 538 35.04 7.07 1.83
C VAL A 538 35.38 8.56 1.61
N GLY A 539 36.21 8.86 0.61
CA GLY A 539 36.52 10.23 0.19
C GLY A 539 35.27 11.00 -0.19
N VAL A 540 34.41 10.42 -1.03
CA VAL A 540 33.11 10.99 -1.41
C VAL A 540 32.23 11.20 -0.18
N ALA A 541 32.05 10.18 0.65
CA ALA A 541 31.24 10.28 1.86
C ALA A 541 31.72 11.37 2.85
N ARG A 542 32.99 11.76 2.79
CA ARG A 542 33.60 12.82 3.62
C ARG A 542 33.77 14.15 2.89
N LYS A 543 33.48 14.20 1.60
CA LYS A 543 33.86 15.29 0.69
C LYS A 543 35.36 15.61 0.74
N ASP A 544 36.19 14.58 0.92
CA ASP A 544 37.64 14.67 0.98
C ASP A 544 38.26 14.38 -0.40
N ARG A 545 38.60 15.46 -1.12
CA ARG A 545 39.22 15.41 -2.44
C ARG A 545 40.65 14.88 -2.40
N ASP A 546 41.36 15.03 -1.28
CA ASP A 546 42.73 14.53 -1.16
C ASP A 546 42.73 13.00 -1.00
N LEU A 547 41.74 12.43 -0.32
CA LEU A 547 41.56 10.98 -0.26
C LEU A 547 41.22 10.37 -1.64
N LEU A 548 40.40 11.06 -2.45
CA LEU A 548 40.16 10.68 -3.86
C LEU A 548 41.44 10.74 -4.70
N ARG A 549 42.27 11.78 -4.54
CA ARG A 549 43.56 11.88 -5.23
C ARG A 549 44.53 10.76 -4.80
N HIS A 550 44.58 10.43 -3.51
CA HIS A 550 45.40 9.33 -3.02
C HIS A 550 44.90 7.97 -3.53
N ALA A 551 43.58 7.76 -3.62
CA ALA A 551 42.99 6.58 -4.24
C ALA A 551 43.43 6.46 -5.71
N THR A 552 43.37 7.55 -6.49
CA THR A 552 43.88 7.57 -7.86
C THR A 552 45.39 7.33 -7.93
N GLY A 553 46.16 7.87 -6.97
CA GLY A 553 47.59 7.61 -6.87
C GLY A 553 47.91 6.13 -6.61
N LEU A 554 47.13 5.47 -5.76
CA LEU A 554 47.31 4.06 -5.40
C LEU A 554 47.09 3.12 -6.61
N THR A 555 46.24 3.48 -7.57
CA THR A 555 46.08 2.66 -8.79
C THR A 555 47.34 2.60 -9.65
N CYS A 556 48.30 3.52 -9.46
CA CYS A 556 49.59 3.48 -10.13
C CYS A 556 50.47 2.31 -9.67
N GLU A 557 50.18 1.70 -8.51
CA GLU A 557 50.86 0.48 -8.03
C GLU A 557 50.37 -0.80 -8.73
N ILE A 558 49.26 -0.73 -9.46
CA ILE A 558 48.70 -1.85 -10.24
C ILE A 558 49.39 -1.89 -11.61
N VAL A 559 50.10 -2.98 -11.94
CA VAL A 559 50.82 -3.08 -13.22
C VAL A 559 49.90 -3.50 -14.36
N ASP A 560 48.96 -4.43 -14.11
CA ASP A 560 48.01 -4.89 -15.12
C ASP A 560 47.06 -3.76 -15.55
N GLN A 561 47.00 -3.48 -16.86
CA GLN A 561 46.20 -2.38 -17.40
C GLN A 561 44.70 -2.60 -17.24
N ARG A 562 44.24 -3.86 -17.24
CA ARG A 562 42.82 -4.18 -17.07
C ARG A 562 42.40 -3.94 -15.62
N THR A 563 43.13 -4.50 -14.65
CA THR A 563 42.85 -4.28 -13.23
C THR A 563 42.97 -2.81 -12.84
N ARG A 564 43.92 -2.08 -13.43
CA ARG A 564 44.04 -0.63 -13.24
C ARG A 564 42.84 0.12 -13.82
N ALA A 565 42.36 -0.24 -15.01
CA ALA A 565 41.19 0.38 -15.62
C ALA A 565 39.91 0.11 -14.82
N GLU A 566 39.76 -1.10 -14.28
CA GLU A 566 38.66 -1.46 -13.39
C GLU A 566 38.69 -0.64 -12.09
N ALA A 567 39.86 -0.50 -11.46
CA ALA A 567 40.05 0.35 -10.28
C ALA A 567 39.74 1.83 -10.57
N MET A 568 40.28 2.35 -11.68
CA MET A 568 40.01 3.71 -12.14
C MET A 568 38.52 3.93 -12.44
N GLY A 569 37.86 2.98 -13.11
CA GLY A 569 36.42 3.03 -13.35
C GLY A 569 35.60 3.08 -12.06
N GLY A 570 35.99 2.29 -11.06
CA GLY A 570 35.38 2.33 -9.73
C GLY A 570 35.56 3.69 -9.03
N ILE A 571 36.72 4.33 -9.17
CA ILE A 571 36.97 5.68 -8.63
C ILE A 571 36.13 6.73 -9.38
N VAL A 572 36.02 6.62 -10.72
CA VAL A 572 35.19 7.52 -11.54
C VAL A 572 33.71 7.43 -11.13
N ASP A 573 33.19 6.23 -10.89
CA ASP A 573 31.81 6.05 -10.40
C ASP A 573 31.59 6.81 -9.08
N GLN A 574 32.55 6.75 -8.16
CA GLN A 574 32.48 7.51 -6.90
C GLN A 574 32.59 9.03 -7.14
N ALA A 575 33.52 9.46 -8.00
CA ALA A 575 33.68 10.87 -8.35
C ALA A 575 32.43 11.44 -9.02
N ALA A 576 31.70 10.64 -9.81
CA ALA A 576 30.43 11.05 -10.38
C ALA A 576 29.38 11.35 -9.32
N VAL A 577 29.24 10.49 -8.30
CA VAL A 577 28.34 10.72 -7.16
C VAL A 577 28.67 12.04 -6.47
N LEU A 578 29.95 12.29 -6.19
CA LEU A 578 30.38 13.55 -5.56
C LEU A 578 30.13 14.77 -6.46
N ALA A 579 30.36 14.65 -7.78
CA ALA A 579 30.10 15.71 -8.73
C ALA A 579 28.62 16.10 -8.71
N VAL A 580 27.70 15.13 -8.66
CA VAL A 580 26.25 15.38 -8.54
C VAL A 580 25.92 16.05 -7.20
N GLU A 581 26.45 15.55 -6.08
CA GLU A 581 26.17 16.11 -4.76
C GLU A 581 26.69 17.55 -4.56
N ASP A 582 27.85 17.87 -5.14
CA ASP A 582 28.50 19.17 -5.00
C ASP A 582 28.15 20.14 -6.15
N GLY A 583 27.50 19.67 -7.23
CA GLY A 583 27.24 20.46 -8.43
C GLY A 583 28.52 20.86 -9.18
N ASP A 584 29.56 20.02 -9.13
CA ASP A 584 30.89 20.31 -9.67
C ASP A 584 31.20 19.42 -10.90
N LEU A 585 30.81 19.91 -12.08
CA LEU A 585 31.09 19.25 -13.36
C LEU A 585 32.61 19.11 -13.64
N ASP A 586 33.44 20.03 -13.13
CA ASP A 586 34.89 20.01 -13.36
C ASP A 586 35.55 18.76 -12.76
N LEU A 587 34.94 18.14 -11.75
CA LEU A 587 35.43 16.89 -11.17
C LEU A 587 35.38 15.74 -12.19
N LEU A 588 34.28 15.63 -12.96
CA LEU A 588 34.14 14.63 -14.03
C LEU A 588 35.08 14.93 -15.19
N HIS A 589 35.28 16.20 -15.53
CA HIS A 589 36.26 16.61 -16.52
C HIS A 589 37.70 16.24 -16.08
N GLY A 590 38.02 16.46 -14.80
CA GLY A 590 39.29 16.05 -14.21
C GLY A 590 39.51 14.54 -14.26
N MET A 591 38.46 13.75 -13.96
CA MET A 591 38.51 12.30 -14.09
C MET A 591 38.74 11.83 -15.52
N ARG A 592 38.11 12.47 -16.51
CA ARG A 592 38.37 12.21 -17.94
C ARG A 592 39.85 12.43 -18.30
N VAL A 593 40.43 13.53 -17.85
CA VAL A 593 41.86 13.84 -18.10
C VAL A 593 42.77 12.83 -17.42
N LEU A 594 42.47 12.44 -16.17
CA LEU A 594 43.26 11.45 -15.43
C LEU A 594 43.17 10.07 -16.09
N SER A 595 41.98 9.59 -16.44
CA SER A 595 41.79 8.30 -17.11
C SER A 595 42.53 8.22 -18.45
N THR A 596 42.50 9.29 -19.25
CA THR A 596 43.23 9.35 -20.54
C THR A 596 44.75 9.41 -20.36
N SER A 597 45.25 9.90 -19.22
CA SER A 597 46.69 9.97 -18.94
C SER A 597 47.28 8.71 -18.29
N LEU A 598 46.48 7.97 -17.51
CA LEU A 598 46.95 6.85 -16.67
C LEU A 598 46.73 5.46 -17.30
N LEU A 599 45.88 5.37 -18.32
CA LEU A 599 45.51 4.13 -19.00
C LEU A 599 45.94 4.12 -20.46
N GLU A 600 46.31 2.95 -20.97
CA GLU A 600 46.51 2.76 -22.42
C GLU A 600 45.19 2.93 -23.20
N ARG A 601 45.30 3.26 -24.49
CA ARG A 601 44.17 3.69 -25.33
C ARG A 601 42.98 2.72 -25.31
N ASP A 602 43.25 1.42 -25.36
CA ASP A 602 42.21 0.37 -25.42
C ASP A 602 41.49 0.21 -24.07
N TYR A 603 42.19 0.43 -22.95
CA TYR A 603 41.64 0.34 -21.59
C TYR A 603 41.02 1.65 -21.09
N CYS A 604 41.45 2.78 -21.66
CA CYS A 604 40.86 4.10 -21.41
C CYS A 604 39.38 4.15 -21.81
N LEU A 605 38.97 3.41 -22.85
CA LEU A 605 37.58 3.36 -23.31
C LEU A 605 36.61 2.89 -22.21
N PHE A 606 37.04 1.92 -21.39
CA PHE A 606 36.23 1.44 -20.26
C PHE A 606 35.99 2.54 -19.22
N ALA A 607 37.05 3.24 -18.80
CA ALA A 607 36.95 4.34 -17.85
C ALA A 607 36.18 5.54 -18.44
N MET A 608 36.33 5.82 -19.74
CA MET A 608 35.54 6.85 -20.43
C MET A 608 34.05 6.52 -20.45
N GLY A 609 33.67 5.25 -20.60
CA GLY A 609 32.28 4.84 -20.47
C GLY A 609 31.69 5.16 -19.09
N LYS A 610 32.48 5.02 -18.02
CA LYS A 610 32.08 5.45 -16.67
C LYS A 610 31.96 6.96 -16.53
N VAL A 611 32.85 7.73 -17.16
CA VAL A 611 32.72 9.20 -17.21
C VAL A 611 31.44 9.62 -17.93
N VAL A 612 31.13 9.02 -19.09
CA VAL A 612 29.89 9.29 -19.83
C VAL A 612 28.66 9.01 -18.96
N HIS A 613 28.64 7.87 -18.25
CA HIS A 613 27.56 7.57 -17.33
C HIS A 613 27.44 8.59 -16.20
N GLY A 614 28.57 9.03 -15.63
CA GLY A 614 28.60 10.09 -14.62
C GLY A 614 28.07 11.44 -15.13
N LEU A 615 28.40 11.81 -16.36
CA LEU A 615 27.88 13.02 -17.01
C LEU A 615 26.36 12.94 -17.26
N ILE A 616 25.85 11.76 -17.62
CA ILE A 616 24.41 11.53 -17.78
C ILE A 616 23.70 11.67 -16.44
N MET A 617 24.21 11.02 -15.38
CA MET A 617 23.67 11.14 -14.03
C MET A 617 23.66 12.60 -13.55
N TYR A 618 24.75 13.33 -13.77
CA TYR A 618 24.83 14.75 -13.47
C TYR A 618 23.82 15.58 -14.28
N GLY A 619 23.70 15.32 -15.58
CA GLY A 619 22.77 16.01 -16.46
C GLY A 619 21.32 15.86 -16.01
N ILE A 620 20.91 14.65 -15.60
CA ILE A 620 19.56 14.36 -15.10
C ILE A 620 19.30 15.07 -13.77
N GLU A 621 20.19 14.90 -12.79
CA GLU A 621 19.97 15.40 -11.42
C GLU A 621 20.12 16.93 -11.31
N GLN A 622 21.01 17.54 -12.09
CA GLN A 622 21.26 18.98 -12.11
C GLN A 622 20.54 19.71 -13.26
N LEU A 623 19.69 19.01 -14.03
CA LEU A 623 18.97 19.52 -15.21
C LEU A 623 19.90 20.22 -16.23
N SER A 624 21.10 19.66 -16.43
CA SER A 624 22.15 20.27 -17.25
C SER A 624 22.24 19.61 -18.63
N LEU A 625 21.67 20.27 -19.64
CA LEU A 625 21.84 19.87 -21.04
C LEU A 625 23.32 19.90 -21.46
N GLN A 626 24.11 20.85 -20.95
CA GLN A 626 25.55 20.94 -21.24
C GLN A 626 26.31 19.66 -20.83
N ALA A 627 25.94 19.02 -19.72
CA ALA A 627 26.56 17.77 -19.29
C ALA A 627 26.19 16.60 -20.23
N LEU A 628 24.95 16.56 -20.71
CA LEU A 628 24.50 15.59 -21.70
C LEU A 628 25.16 15.81 -23.06
N ASP A 629 25.36 17.07 -23.47
CA ASP A 629 26.07 17.43 -24.70
C ASP A 629 27.53 16.96 -24.63
N GLU A 630 28.21 17.17 -23.50
CA GLU A 630 29.58 16.67 -23.30
C GLU A 630 29.62 15.13 -23.32
N ALA A 631 28.63 14.46 -22.73
CA ALA A 631 28.49 13.01 -22.80
C ALA A 631 28.33 12.53 -24.26
N GLY A 632 27.50 13.21 -25.06
CA GLY A 632 27.31 12.93 -26.48
C GLY A 632 28.57 13.16 -27.32
N GLN A 633 29.31 14.24 -27.04
CA GLN A 633 30.60 14.50 -27.68
C GLN A 633 31.63 13.40 -27.37
N ILE A 634 31.71 12.94 -26.12
CA ILE A 634 32.60 11.84 -25.74
C ILE A 634 32.15 10.54 -26.39
N LEU A 635 30.84 10.27 -26.41
CA LEU A 635 30.26 9.08 -27.04
C LEU A 635 30.61 9.00 -28.53
N SER A 636 30.60 10.14 -29.25
CA SER A 636 30.99 10.21 -30.67
C SER A 636 32.47 9.90 -30.93
N GLN A 637 33.32 9.98 -29.90
CA GLN A 637 34.76 9.69 -29.97
C GLN A 637 35.08 8.21 -29.69
N ILE A 638 34.12 7.44 -29.17
CA ILE A 638 34.27 6.01 -28.88
C ILE A 638 34.20 5.23 -30.20
N VAL A 639 35.29 4.52 -30.53
CA VAL A 639 35.42 3.78 -31.80
C VAL A 639 34.72 2.41 -31.74
N ASP A 640 34.53 1.84 -30.54
CA ASP A 640 33.86 0.56 -30.34
C ASP A 640 32.33 0.70 -30.51
N PRO A 641 31.72 0.11 -31.56
CA PRO A 641 30.29 0.23 -31.81
C PRO A 641 29.43 -0.44 -30.74
N SER A 642 29.95 -1.44 -30.03
CA SER A 642 29.20 -2.15 -29.00
C SER A 642 29.04 -1.30 -27.74
N LEU A 643 30.13 -0.68 -27.28
CA LEU A 643 30.15 0.25 -26.15
C LEU A 643 29.39 1.55 -26.48
N GLN A 644 29.51 2.03 -27.73
CA GLN A 644 28.76 3.21 -28.18
C GLN A 644 27.24 2.97 -28.10
N ARG A 645 26.76 1.79 -28.53
CA ARG A 645 25.34 1.41 -28.38
C ARG A 645 24.92 1.28 -26.93
N GLN A 646 25.77 0.68 -26.08
CA GLN A 646 25.47 0.51 -24.66
C GLN A 646 25.28 1.85 -23.94
N LEU A 647 26.01 2.90 -24.35
CA LEU A 647 25.98 4.22 -23.72
C LEU A 647 25.00 5.19 -24.39
N ALA A 648 24.60 4.95 -25.64
CA ALA A 648 23.64 5.79 -26.35
C ALA A 648 22.24 5.74 -25.70
N ASP A 649 21.78 4.57 -25.32
CA ASP A 649 20.43 4.39 -24.76
C ASP A 649 20.22 5.15 -23.43
N PRO A 650 21.14 5.06 -22.43
CA PRO A 650 21.08 5.91 -21.24
C PRO A 650 21.17 7.42 -21.54
N LEU A 651 21.88 7.81 -22.61
CA LEU A 651 21.99 9.21 -22.99
C LEU A 651 20.69 9.74 -23.61
N VAL A 652 20.05 8.95 -24.48
CA VAL A 652 18.70 9.27 -25.03
C VAL A 652 17.69 9.38 -23.90
N GLU A 653 17.69 8.43 -22.97
CA GLU A 653 16.86 8.49 -21.76
C GLU A 653 17.15 9.76 -20.93
N GLY A 654 18.42 10.13 -20.78
CA GLY A 654 18.83 11.35 -20.08
C GLY A 654 18.24 12.61 -20.70
N TYR A 655 18.32 12.77 -22.03
CA TYR A 655 17.70 13.90 -22.73
C TYR A 655 16.18 13.90 -22.58
N VAL A 656 15.51 12.75 -22.69
CA VAL A 656 14.05 12.63 -22.52
C VAL A 656 13.63 13.03 -21.09
N ARG A 657 14.36 12.58 -20.07
CA ARG A 657 14.10 12.94 -18.65
C ARG A 657 14.33 14.43 -18.39
N VAL A 658 15.47 14.97 -18.83
CA VAL A 658 15.79 16.40 -18.65
C VAL A 658 14.77 17.27 -19.40
N GLY A 659 14.45 16.92 -20.66
CA GLY A 659 13.42 17.61 -21.43
C GLY A 659 12.06 17.58 -20.71
N SER A 660 11.64 16.41 -20.21
CA SER A 660 10.37 16.28 -19.48
C SER A 660 10.33 17.09 -18.19
N LEU A 661 11.45 17.17 -17.46
CA LEU A 661 11.60 17.99 -16.25
C LEU A 661 11.62 19.48 -16.57
N GLN A 662 12.21 19.90 -17.70
CA GLN A 662 12.15 21.28 -18.17
C GLN A 662 10.71 21.67 -18.51
N VAL A 663 9.94 20.81 -19.22
CA VAL A 663 8.51 21.04 -19.47
C VAL A 663 7.76 21.26 -18.15
N ALA A 664 8.02 20.41 -17.16
CA ALA A 664 7.39 20.53 -15.85
C ALA A 664 7.76 21.82 -15.10
N ASP A 665 9.02 22.26 -15.16
CA ASP A 665 9.49 23.50 -14.55
C ASP A 665 8.81 24.72 -15.21
N HIS A 666 8.72 24.76 -16.55
CA HIS A 666 7.99 25.82 -17.28
C HIS A 666 6.50 25.86 -16.92
N LEU A 667 5.84 24.70 -16.83
CA LEU A 667 4.44 24.60 -16.39
C LEU A 667 4.25 25.14 -14.97
N SER A 668 5.18 24.86 -14.06
CA SER A 668 5.12 25.34 -12.68
C SER A 668 5.26 26.87 -12.56
N ARG A 669 5.93 27.51 -13.53
CA ARG A 669 6.18 28.95 -13.59
C ARG A 669 5.07 29.73 -14.32
N GLY A 670 4.15 29.04 -15.01
CA GLY A 670 3.05 29.67 -15.75
C GLY A 670 3.51 30.51 -16.94
N GLU A 671 4.60 30.09 -17.61
CA GLU A 671 5.14 30.80 -18.77
C GLU A 671 4.26 30.60 -20.01
N ALA A 672 3.94 31.68 -20.73
CA ALA A 672 2.99 31.68 -21.85
C ALA A 672 3.56 31.13 -23.19
N GLN A 673 4.86 30.79 -23.25
CA GLN A 673 5.56 30.32 -24.45
C GLN A 673 6.29 29.00 -24.19
N ILE A 674 5.52 27.96 -23.83
CA ILE A 674 6.05 26.67 -23.35
C ILE A 674 6.84 25.90 -24.44
N PHE A 675 6.64 26.20 -25.72
CA PHE A 675 7.25 25.45 -26.83
C PHE A 675 8.58 26.03 -27.35
N ASP A 676 9.01 27.22 -26.92
CA ASP A 676 10.29 27.80 -27.35
C ASP A 676 11.47 27.07 -26.68
N GLY A 677 12.31 26.38 -27.48
CA GLY A 677 13.47 25.60 -27.00
C GLY A 677 13.12 24.27 -26.31
N MET A 678 11.84 24.03 -26.01
CA MET A 678 11.35 22.86 -25.30
C MET A 678 11.50 21.54 -26.07
N MET A 679 11.42 21.59 -27.39
CA MET A 679 11.54 20.41 -28.25
C MET A 679 13.01 19.98 -28.48
N GLU A 680 13.98 20.86 -28.24
CA GLU A 680 15.39 20.63 -28.56
C GLU A 680 15.97 19.36 -27.90
N PRO A 681 15.78 19.10 -26.59
CA PRO A 681 16.28 17.87 -25.96
C PRO A 681 15.69 16.60 -26.59
N PHE A 682 14.41 16.64 -26.97
CA PHE A 682 13.70 15.51 -27.55
C PHE A 682 14.12 15.26 -29.01
N GLU A 683 14.41 16.32 -29.77
CA GLU A 683 14.94 16.22 -31.13
C GLU A 683 16.36 15.63 -31.14
N ILE A 684 17.23 16.09 -30.23
CA ILE A 684 18.58 15.52 -30.05
C ILE A 684 18.49 14.04 -29.65
N ALA A 685 17.62 13.71 -28.70
CA ALA A 685 17.35 12.34 -28.28
C ALA A 685 16.88 11.46 -29.44
N LEU A 686 15.98 11.97 -30.28
CA LEU A 686 15.46 11.24 -31.44
C LEU A 686 16.52 11.03 -32.53
N ASP A 687 17.36 12.03 -32.81
CA ASP A 687 18.46 11.89 -33.77
C ASP A 687 19.51 10.88 -33.28
N LEU A 688 19.85 10.95 -31.99
CA LEU A 688 20.76 9.98 -31.37
C LEU A 688 20.17 8.56 -31.46
N LEU A 689 18.89 8.38 -31.14
CA LEU A 689 18.19 7.09 -31.26
C LEU A 689 18.26 6.54 -32.69
N LYS A 690 17.98 7.37 -33.70
CA LYS A 690 17.99 6.97 -35.12
C LYS A 690 19.38 6.61 -35.63
N THR A 691 20.42 7.24 -35.11
CA THR A 691 21.81 7.02 -35.54
C THR A 691 22.48 5.87 -34.80
N SER A 692 22.10 5.59 -33.54
CA SER A 692 22.72 4.56 -32.72
C SER A 692 22.03 3.19 -32.76
N THR A 693 20.73 3.14 -33.06
CA THR A 693 19.88 1.95 -32.85
C THR A 693 19.45 1.28 -34.16
N PRO A 694 19.49 -0.07 -34.27
CA PRO A 694 18.96 -0.78 -35.43
C PRO A 694 17.48 -0.49 -35.65
N ARG A 695 17.04 -0.39 -36.92
CA ARG A 695 15.64 -0.06 -37.27
C ARG A 695 14.60 -0.98 -36.62
N GLU A 696 14.94 -2.25 -36.46
CA GLU A 696 14.07 -3.27 -35.87
C GLU A 696 13.80 -3.03 -34.36
N GLU A 697 14.67 -2.30 -33.67
CA GLU A 697 14.58 -2.06 -32.23
C GLU A 697 13.99 -0.67 -31.88
N ILE A 698 13.87 0.23 -32.86
CA ILE A 698 13.43 1.62 -32.67
C ILE A 698 12.04 1.67 -32.03
N SER A 699 11.09 0.84 -32.49
CA SER A 699 9.72 0.78 -31.97
C SER A 699 9.68 0.45 -30.46
N ILE A 700 10.48 -0.54 -30.04
CA ILE A 700 10.57 -0.97 -28.64
C ILE A 700 11.22 0.13 -27.77
N LYS A 701 12.25 0.81 -28.28
CA LYS A 701 12.92 1.91 -27.56
C LYS A 701 12.03 3.14 -27.42
N ILE A 702 11.30 3.52 -28.47
CA ILE A 702 10.29 4.57 -28.42
C ILE A 702 9.27 4.28 -27.32
N ALA A 703 8.80 3.03 -27.21
CA ALA A 703 7.87 2.63 -26.16
C ALA A 703 8.41 2.95 -24.75
N SER A 704 9.69 2.64 -24.48
CA SER A 704 10.30 2.93 -23.18
C SER A 704 10.43 4.43 -22.90
N TYR A 705 10.74 5.26 -23.90
CA TYR A 705 10.85 6.71 -23.70
C TYR A 705 9.48 7.38 -23.54
N VAL A 706 8.45 6.89 -24.26
CA VAL A 706 7.06 7.29 -24.05
C VAL A 706 6.61 6.98 -22.63
N ASP A 707 7.00 5.82 -22.08
CA ASP A 707 6.68 5.47 -20.69
C ASP A 707 7.27 6.43 -19.66
N ILE A 708 8.50 6.91 -19.89
CA ILE A 708 9.11 7.95 -19.05
C ILE A 708 8.30 9.25 -19.14
N MET A 709 7.95 9.70 -20.34
CA MET A 709 7.16 10.92 -20.52
C MET A 709 5.75 10.79 -19.90
N LEU A 710 5.15 9.60 -19.95
CA LEU A 710 3.84 9.32 -19.35
C LEU A 710 3.91 9.38 -17.81
N GLU A 711 5.01 8.92 -17.20
CA GLU A 711 5.25 9.06 -15.76
C GLU A 711 5.19 10.54 -15.34
N TYR A 712 5.89 11.42 -16.05
CA TYR A 712 5.84 12.87 -15.79
C TYR A 712 4.46 13.47 -16.06
N THR A 713 3.76 13.01 -17.10
CA THR A 713 2.39 13.45 -17.41
C THR A 713 1.43 13.20 -16.26
N GLN A 714 1.51 12.03 -15.62
CA GLN A 714 0.65 11.69 -14.48
C GLN A 714 0.92 12.57 -13.25
N VAL A 715 2.16 13.03 -13.07
CA VAL A 715 2.55 13.88 -11.94
C VAL A 715 2.08 15.32 -12.13
N TYR A 716 2.23 15.88 -13.33
CA TYR A 716 1.94 17.30 -13.60
C TYR A 716 0.56 17.54 -14.23
N ALA A 717 -0.17 16.47 -14.58
CA ALA A 717 -1.53 16.50 -15.13
C ALA A 717 -1.72 17.43 -16.34
N SER A 718 -0.73 17.51 -17.23
CA SER A 718 -0.73 18.41 -18.39
C SER A 718 -0.65 17.66 -19.72
N PRO A 719 -1.40 18.06 -20.78
CA PRO A 719 -1.31 17.48 -22.11
C PRO A 719 -0.03 17.86 -22.88
N THR A 720 0.84 18.74 -22.34
CA THR A 720 1.98 19.28 -23.10
C THR A 720 2.97 18.20 -23.60
N LEU A 721 3.19 17.13 -22.82
CA LEU A 721 4.10 16.04 -23.21
C LEU A 721 3.57 15.16 -24.35
N VAL A 722 2.32 15.36 -24.81
CA VAL A 722 1.81 14.71 -26.03
C VAL A 722 2.64 15.11 -27.26
N ALA A 723 3.18 16.32 -27.31
CA ALA A 723 4.02 16.79 -28.41
C ALA A 723 5.29 15.93 -28.59
N PRO A 724 6.19 15.80 -27.60
CA PRO A 724 7.34 14.91 -27.73
C PRO A 724 6.93 13.44 -27.89
N MET A 725 5.88 12.94 -27.23
CA MET A 725 5.41 11.57 -27.46
C MET A 725 4.99 11.31 -28.91
N SER A 726 4.34 12.29 -29.54
CA SER A 726 3.95 12.25 -30.95
C SER A 726 5.17 12.31 -31.87
N LEU A 727 6.15 13.17 -31.54
CA LEU A 727 7.43 13.27 -32.26
C LEU A 727 8.13 11.90 -32.34
N PHE A 728 8.22 11.17 -31.24
CA PHE A 728 8.81 9.83 -31.25
C PHE A 728 7.91 8.80 -31.95
N SER A 729 6.62 8.76 -31.63
CA SER A 729 5.70 7.72 -32.12
C SER A 729 5.53 7.72 -33.65
N LEU A 730 5.61 8.90 -34.27
CA LEU A 730 5.53 9.05 -35.73
C LEU A 730 6.75 8.44 -36.48
N GLU A 731 7.81 8.06 -35.78
CA GLU A 731 9.00 7.42 -36.36
C GLU A 731 8.94 5.88 -36.33
N ILE A 732 7.83 5.31 -35.84
CA ILE A 732 7.57 3.87 -35.90
C ILE A 732 7.12 3.51 -37.33
N ASP A 733 7.95 2.77 -38.06
CA ASP A 733 7.69 2.35 -39.45
C ASP A 733 6.40 1.52 -39.58
N GLY A 734 6.16 0.58 -38.65
CA GLY A 734 5.00 -0.33 -38.68
C GLY A 734 3.68 0.38 -38.35
N GLU A 735 2.72 0.39 -39.29
CA GLU A 735 1.41 1.05 -39.12
C GLU A 735 0.62 0.54 -37.91
N TYR A 736 0.56 -0.78 -37.70
CA TYR A 736 -0.14 -1.37 -36.56
C TYR A 736 0.52 -1.01 -35.22
N GLU A 737 1.85 -1.03 -35.17
CA GLU A 737 2.61 -0.70 -33.95
C GLU A 737 2.47 0.78 -33.60
N ARG A 738 2.58 1.66 -34.61
CA ARG A 738 2.38 3.10 -34.47
C ARG A 738 0.97 3.42 -33.97
N THR A 739 -0.04 2.82 -34.59
CA THR A 739 -1.45 3.02 -34.19
C THR A 739 -1.68 2.56 -32.75
N ALA A 740 -1.14 1.40 -32.37
CA ALA A 740 -1.23 0.90 -31.00
C ALA A 740 -0.51 1.81 -29.99
N MET A 741 0.64 2.37 -30.35
CA MET A 741 1.38 3.32 -29.51
C MET A 741 0.57 4.59 -29.25
N ILE A 742 0.01 5.19 -30.31
CA ILE A 742 -0.79 6.42 -30.19
C ILE A 742 -2.06 6.16 -29.40
N GLN A 743 -2.77 5.06 -29.65
CA GLN A 743 -3.93 4.66 -28.84
C GLN A 743 -3.57 4.49 -27.37
N ARG A 744 -2.43 3.86 -27.07
CA ARG A 744 -1.93 3.71 -25.70
C ARG A 744 -1.68 5.08 -25.05
N ILE A 745 -1.01 6.00 -25.75
CA ILE A 745 -0.77 7.36 -25.26
C ILE A 745 -2.11 8.04 -24.91
N LEU A 746 -3.09 8.00 -25.83
CA LEU A 746 -4.41 8.61 -25.64
C LEU A 746 -5.18 8.10 -24.42
N THR A 747 -4.96 6.86 -23.99
CA THR A 747 -5.63 6.35 -22.76
C THR A 747 -5.29 7.15 -21.50
N PHE A 748 -4.13 7.82 -21.47
CA PHE A 748 -3.71 8.68 -20.36
C PHE A 748 -4.30 10.09 -20.44
N PHE A 749 -4.91 10.47 -21.57
CA PHE A 749 -5.49 11.78 -21.80
C PHE A 749 -7.01 11.74 -21.97
N THR A 750 -7.66 10.67 -21.48
CA THR A 750 -9.12 10.51 -21.63
C THR A 750 -9.94 11.67 -21.07
N ASP A 751 -9.46 12.35 -20.02
CA ASP A 751 -10.13 13.55 -19.49
C ASP A 751 -10.13 14.72 -20.48
N TYR A 752 -9.12 14.80 -21.35
CA TYR A 752 -8.99 15.82 -22.40
C TYR A 752 -9.68 15.42 -23.71
N THR A 753 -9.81 14.12 -23.98
CA THR A 753 -10.33 13.63 -25.27
C THR A 753 -11.78 13.16 -25.22
N LYS A 754 -12.42 13.14 -24.04
CA LYS A 754 -13.82 12.69 -23.84
C LYS A 754 -14.85 13.42 -24.72
N GLU A 755 -14.53 14.64 -25.11
CA GLU A 755 -15.41 15.52 -25.87
C GLU A 755 -15.15 15.46 -27.38
N PHE A 756 -14.16 14.67 -27.83
CA PHE A 756 -13.86 14.51 -29.24
C PHE A 756 -14.76 13.43 -29.85
N ASP A 757 -15.55 13.80 -30.85
CA ASP A 757 -16.48 12.90 -31.56
C ASP A 757 -15.79 11.92 -32.54
N SER A 758 -14.45 11.86 -32.55
CA SER A 758 -13.67 10.99 -33.44
C SER A 758 -13.12 9.75 -32.73
N ALA A 759 -13.17 8.61 -33.43
CA ALA A 759 -12.54 7.36 -33.02
C ALA A 759 -11.16 7.13 -33.68
N ASP A 760 -10.73 8.02 -34.58
CA ASP A 760 -9.42 7.89 -35.23
C ASP A 760 -8.32 8.43 -34.31
N PRO A 761 -7.37 7.59 -33.86
CA PRO A 761 -6.38 8.00 -32.86
C PRO A 761 -5.45 9.10 -33.36
N TYR A 762 -5.22 9.22 -34.67
CA TYR A 762 -4.36 10.26 -35.21
C TYR A 762 -5.05 11.62 -35.19
N GLU A 763 -6.35 11.66 -35.51
CA GLU A 763 -7.16 12.88 -35.44
C GLU A 763 -7.31 13.37 -33.99
N VAL A 764 -7.65 12.46 -33.08
CA VAL A 764 -7.79 12.75 -31.64
C VAL A 764 -6.48 13.33 -31.08
N THR A 765 -5.32 12.78 -31.48
CA THR A 765 -4.02 13.29 -31.03
C THR A 765 -3.72 14.67 -31.63
N ALA A 766 -4.06 14.92 -32.90
CA ALA A 766 -3.87 16.23 -33.52
C ALA A 766 -4.71 17.32 -32.84
N TYR A 767 -5.98 17.03 -32.49
CA TYR A 767 -6.81 17.97 -31.74
C TYR A 767 -6.36 18.14 -30.30
N LEU A 768 -5.82 17.10 -29.67
CA LEU A 768 -5.20 17.21 -28.36
C LEU A 768 -3.99 18.16 -28.39
N LEU A 769 -3.17 18.11 -29.44
CA LEU A 769 -2.06 19.04 -29.65
C LEU A 769 -2.55 20.48 -29.89
N GLU A 770 -3.60 20.66 -30.68
CA GLU A 770 -4.24 21.95 -30.94
C GLU A 770 -4.74 22.61 -29.65
N GLY A 771 -5.32 21.81 -28.75
CA GLY A 771 -5.88 22.26 -27.47
C GLY A 771 -4.86 22.63 -26.40
N ILE A 772 -3.56 22.38 -26.62
CA ILE A 772 -2.51 22.83 -25.70
C ILE A 772 -2.35 24.34 -25.83
N GLU A 773 -2.29 25.05 -24.71
CA GLU A 773 -2.06 26.50 -24.70
C GLU A 773 -0.77 26.85 -25.47
N GLY A 774 -0.89 27.70 -26.50
CA GLY A 774 0.20 28.07 -27.39
C GLY A 774 0.56 27.03 -28.47
N GLY A 775 -0.05 25.84 -28.47
CA GLY A 775 0.23 24.77 -29.43
C GLY A 775 -0.09 25.15 -30.87
N ALA A 776 -1.27 25.72 -31.12
CA ALA A 776 -1.67 26.21 -32.44
C ALA A 776 -0.81 27.39 -32.97
N ALA A 777 0.02 28.00 -32.12
CA ALA A 777 0.94 29.08 -32.47
C ALA A 777 2.41 28.63 -32.60
N ALA A 778 2.71 27.34 -32.38
CA ALA A 778 4.06 26.80 -32.40
C ALA A 778 4.30 25.96 -33.68
N GLU A 779 5.27 26.37 -34.51
CA GLU A 779 5.59 25.65 -35.76
C GLU A 779 5.91 24.15 -35.56
N PRO A 780 6.67 23.72 -34.52
CA PRO A 780 6.92 22.29 -34.30
C PRO A 780 5.64 21.49 -34.03
N VAL A 781 4.67 22.08 -33.33
CA VAL A 781 3.39 21.43 -33.03
C VAL A 781 2.52 21.35 -34.28
N LEU A 782 2.46 22.41 -35.09
CA LEU A 782 1.74 22.42 -36.35
C LEU A 782 2.29 21.38 -37.35
N GLU A 783 3.60 21.16 -37.38
CA GLU A 783 4.21 20.10 -38.19
C GLU A 783 3.85 18.70 -37.67
N LEU A 784 3.79 18.48 -36.35
CA LEU A 784 3.32 17.22 -35.77
C LEU A 784 1.84 16.97 -36.10
N MET A 785 0.99 17.98 -35.96
CA MET A 785 -0.44 17.90 -36.34
C MET A 785 -0.59 17.53 -37.82
N TYR A 786 0.17 18.18 -38.70
CA TYR A 786 0.19 17.84 -40.13
C TYR A 786 0.53 16.36 -40.37
N ARG A 787 1.62 15.87 -39.77
CA ARG A 787 2.06 14.47 -39.91
C ARG A 787 1.05 13.48 -39.34
N LEU A 788 0.38 13.81 -38.23
CA LEU A 788 -0.68 12.98 -37.64
C LEU A 788 -1.89 12.92 -38.56
N LEU A 789 -2.40 14.06 -39.00
CA LEU A 789 -3.58 14.14 -39.87
C LEU A 789 -3.37 13.40 -41.20
N GLU A 790 -2.15 13.37 -41.73
CA GLU A 790 -1.83 12.59 -42.92
C GLU A 790 -2.12 11.07 -42.75
N GLN A 791 -2.06 10.58 -41.51
CA GLN A 791 -2.35 9.18 -41.15
C GLN A 791 -3.84 8.92 -40.86
N THR A 792 -4.67 9.96 -40.71
CA THR A 792 -6.11 9.83 -40.41
C THR A 792 -6.84 9.15 -41.55
N SER A 793 -7.56 8.07 -41.26
CA SER A 793 -8.19 7.21 -42.27
C SER A 793 -9.39 7.86 -42.96
N ASP A 794 -10.22 8.60 -42.21
CA ASP A 794 -11.38 9.31 -42.75
C ASP A 794 -10.93 10.56 -43.55
N VAL A 795 -11.36 10.62 -44.80
CA VAL A 795 -10.90 11.66 -45.74
C VAL A 795 -11.47 13.03 -45.38
N TYR A 796 -12.67 13.09 -44.80
CA TYR A 796 -13.31 14.33 -44.40
C TYR A 796 -12.66 14.92 -43.15
N ALA A 797 -12.42 14.08 -42.14
CA ALA A 797 -11.66 14.42 -40.94
C ALA A 797 -10.26 14.89 -41.27
N ARG A 798 -9.53 14.14 -42.11
CA ARG A 798 -8.20 14.51 -42.59
C ARG A 798 -8.21 15.90 -43.24
N TYR A 799 -9.14 16.13 -44.16
CA TYR A 799 -9.24 17.40 -44.87
C TYR A 799 -9.55 18.57 -43.91
N THR A 800 -10.53 18.39 -43.04
CA THR A 800 -10.95 19.41 -42.07
C THR A 800 -9.84 19.75 -41.09
N GLY A 801 -9.10 18.76 -40.59
CA GLY A 801 -7.93 18.99 -39.75
C GLY A 801 -6.82 19.73 -40.50
N MET A 802 -6.54 19.35 -41.75
CA MET A 802 -5.51 20.01 -42.56
C MET A 802 -5.85 21.46 -42.87
N TYR A 803 -7.14 21.77 -43.06
CA TYR A 803 -7.64 23.14 -43.20
C TYR A 803 -7.28 24.01 -41.98
N ARG A 804 -7.44 23.46 -40.76
CA ARG A 804 -7.07 24.16 -39.52
C ARG A 804 -5.57 24.44 -39.45
N VAL A 805 -4.74 23.44 -39.79
CA VAL A 805 -3.28 23.59 -39.83
C VAL A 805 -2.86 24.67 -40.83
N VAL A 806 -3.45 24.70 -42.02
CA VAL A 806 -3.19 25.74 -43.04
C VAL A 806 -3.57 27.13 -42.54
N SER A 807 -4.73 27.24 -41.89
CA SER A 807 -5.21 28.50 -41.32
C SER A 807 -4.26 29.02 -40.23
N ALA A 808 -3.76 28.13 -39.37
CA ALA A 808 -2.78 28.44 -38.34
C ALA A 808 -1.45 28.92 -38.94
N TYR A 809 -0.90 28.21 -39.93
CA TYR A 809 0.32 28.66 -40.64
C TYR A 809 0.14 30.02 -41.33
N SER A 810 -1.05 30.30 -41.87
CA SER A 810 -1.36 31.59 -42.48
C SER A 810 -1.42 32.71 -41.43
N ALA A 811 -1.94 32.43 -40.23
CA ALA A 811 -1.94 33.37 -39.12
C ALA A 811 -0.52 33.66 -38.58
N LEU A 812 0.40 32.71 -38.70
CA LEU A 812 1.82 32.85 -38.36
C LEU A 812 2.66 33.51 -39.48
N ASP A 813 2.04 33.98 -40.57
CA ASP A 813 2.70 34.57 -41.75
C ASP A 813 3.65 33.59 -42.49
N ASN A 814 3.49 32.28 -42.27
CA ASN A 814 4.24 31.23 -42.98
C ASN A 814 3.47 30.77 -44.24
N VAL A 815 3.26 31.72 -45.16
CA VAL A 815 2.42 31.56 -46.36
C VAL A 815 2.91 30.43 -47.27
N LYS A 816 4.23 30.18 -47.34
CA LYS A 816 4.81 29.13 -48.19
C LYS A 816 4.39 27.72 -47.74
N ARG A 817 4.36 27.47 -46.42
CA ARG A 817 3.97 26.16 -45.90
C ARG A 817 2.47 25.94 -46.09
N ALA A 818 1.66 26.97 -45.79
CA ALA A 818 0.22 26.97 -46.05
C ALA A 818 -0.10 26.65 -47.53
N GLU A 819 0.55 27.34 -48.47
CA GLU A 819 0.39 27.11 -49.92
C GLU A 819 0.73 25.67 -50.32
N THR A 820 1.83 25.12 -49.80
CA THR A 820 2.28 23.76 -50.09
C THR A 820 1.23 22.73 -49.67
N ILE A 821 0.64 22.90 -48.50
CA ILE A 821 -0.39 21.99 -47.98
C ILE A 821 -1.68 22.12 -48.81
N ILE A 822 -2.13 23.34 -49.13
CA ILE A 822 -3.34 23.58 -49.94
C ILE A 822 -3.22 22.90 -51.31
N ARG A 823 -2.10 23.07 -52.00
CA ARG A 823 -1.89 22.44 -53.33
C ARG A 823 -1.92 20.92 -53.25
N ARG A 824 -1.31 20.34 -52.21
CA ARG A 824 -1.34 18.88 -51.97
C ARG A 824 -2.77 18.38 -51.71
N LEU A 825 -3.58 19.13 -50.96
CA LEU A 825 -4.98 18.80 -50.74
C LEU A 825 -5.77 18.84 -52.05
N HIS A 826 -5.61 19.90 -52.86
CA HIS A 826 -6.29 20.04 -54.15
C HIS A 826 -6.03 18.85 -55.08
N GLU A 827 -4.78 18.37 -55.17
CA GLU A 827 -4.41 17.20 -55.97
C GLU A 827 -5.16 15.92 -55.56
N THR A 828 -5.57 15.79 -54.29
CA THR A 828 -6.22 14.58 -53.75
C THR A 828 -7.74 14.63 -53.73
N ILE A 829 -8.37 15.80 -53.83
CA ILE A 829 -9.83 15.97 -53.76
C ILE A 829 -10.57 15.29 -54.93
N GLY A 830 -9.92 15.20 -56.09
CA GLY A 830 -10.49 14.56 -57.28
C GLY A 830 -10.89 13.09 -57.10
N ASP A 831 -10.30 12.41 -56.11
CA ASP A 831 -10.52 10.99 -55.84
C ASP A 831 -11.75 10.70 -54.94
N LEU A 832 -12.41 11.75 -54.41
CA LEU A 832 -13.57 11.61 -53.52
C LEU A 832 -14.84 11.15 -54.24
N SER A 833 -15.53 10.15 -53.68
CA SER A 833 -16.72 9.55 -54.32
C SER A 833 -18.01 10.37 -54.22
N ASP A 834 -18.15 11.27 -53.24
CA ASP A 834 -19.34 12.12 -53.04
C ASP A 834 -19.17 13.50 -53.71
N PRO A 835 -19.95 13.83 -54.76
CA PRO A 835 -19.88 15.13 -55.45
C PRO A 835 -20.21 16.33 -54.55
N SER A 836 -21.06 16.16 -53.55
CA SER A 836 -21.45 17.24 -52.63
C SER A 836 -20.29 17.62 -51.72
N VAL A 837 -19.63 16.60 -51.14
CA VAL A 837 -18.44 16.77 -50.29
C VAL A 837 -17.29 17.35 -51.09
N ARG A 838 -17.06 16.84 -52.30
CA ARG A 838 -16.04 17.37 -53.23
C ARG A 838 -16.26 18.86 -53.51
N THR A 839 -17.50 19.25 -53.78
CA THR A 839 -17.85 20.65 -54.06
C THR A 839 -17.57 21.56 -52.85
N ILE A 840 -17.93 21.10 -51.64
CA ILE A 840 -17.68 21.85 -50.40
C ILE A 840 -16.18 22.01 -50.16
N MET A 841 -15.40 20.92 -50.24
CA MET A 841 -13.94 20.99 -50.03
C MET A 841 -13.25 21.90 -51.04
N LEU A 842 -13.62 21.83 -52.33
CA LEU A 842 -13.07 22.76 -53.34
C LEU A 842 -13.44 24.22 -53.05
N ALA A 843 -14.66 24.48 -52.57
CA ALA A 843 -15.09 25.82 -52.16
C ALA A 843 -14.25 26.33 -50.97
N ASP A 844 -13.99 25.49 -49.98
CA ASP A 844 -13.17 25.83 -48.81
C ASP A 844 -11.70 26.09 -49.18
N LEU A 845 -11.10 25.24 -50.03
CA LEU A 845 -9.74 25.47 -50.55
C LEU A 845 -9.65 26.77 -51.35
N ALA A 846 -10.66 27.08 -52.16
CA ALA A 846 -10.73 28.34 -52.89
C ALA A 846 -10.74 29.53 -51.92
N GLY A 847 -11.52 29.43 -50.83
CA GLY A 847 -11.56 30.44 -49.77
C GLY A 847 -10.20 30.68 -49.11
N LEU A 848 -9.47 29.62 -48.75
CA LEU A 848 -8.12 29.73 -48.15
C LEU A 848 -7.08 30.25 -49.15
N MET A 849 -7.14 29.77 -50.39
CA MET A 849 -6.18 30.16 -51.42
C MET A 849 -6.38 31.62 -51.87
N ALA A 850 -7.57 32.20 -51.67
CA ALA A 850 -7.90 33.57 -52.09
C ALA A 850 -6.92 34.62 -51.55
N GLY A 851 -6.39 34.44 -50.34
CA GLY A 851 -5.40 35.32 -49.71
C GLY A 851 -3.93 35.02 -50.08
N ILE A 852 -3.67 33.92 -50.79
CA ILE A 852 -2.32 33.42 -51.12
C ILE A 852 -2.05 33.53 -52.63
N ASP A 853 -2.88 32.87 -53.45
CA ASP A 853 -2.83 32.86 -54.92
C ASP A 853 -4.25 33.03 -55.48
N HIS A 854 -4.58 34.26 -55.89
CA HIS A 854 -5.92 34.60 -56.35
C HIS A 854 -6.35 33.86 -57.63
N ASP A 855 -5.40 33.56 -58.52
CA ASP A 855 -5.72 32.88 -59.77
C ASP A 855 -6.03 31.39 -59.50
N ALA A 856 -5.23 30.73 -58.67
CA ALA A 856 -5.49 29.36 -58.24
C ALA A 856 -6.82 29.23 -57.46
N ALA A 857 -7.12 30.19 -56.58
CA ALA A 857 -8.38 30.25 -55.85
C ALA A 857 -9.60 30.28 -56.78
N ARG A 858 -9.52 31.03 -57.88
CA ARG A 858 -10.59 31.06 -58.88
C ARG A 858 -10.74 29.75 -59.62
N ASP A 859 -9.64 29.13 -60.00
CA ASP A 859 -9.68 27.83 -60.68
C ASP A 859 -10.38 26.80 -59.79
N TYR A 860 -10.09 26.80 -58.48
CA TYR A 860 -10.75 25.92 -57.51
C TYR A 860 -12.25 26.21 -57.36
N LEU A 861 -12.64 27.49 -57.28
CA LEU A 861 -14.05 27.89 -57.20
C LEU A 861 -14.82 27.49 -58.48
N LEU A 862 -14.23 27.69 -59.66
CA LEU A 862 -14.82 27.29 -60.94
C LEU A 862 -14.95 25.77 -61.06
N GLU A 863 -14.00 25.02 -60.50
CA GLU A 863 -14.08 23.56 -60.41
C GLU A 863 -15.25 23.13 -59.52
N ALA A 864 -15.40 23.74 -58.35
CA ALA A 864 -16.50 23.50 -57.42
C ALA A 864 -17.87 23.84 -58.03
N GLN A 865 -17.98 24.96 -58.74
CA GLN A 865 -19.23 25.37 -59.40
C GLN A 865 -19.69 24.36 -60.47
N LYS A 866 -18.75 23.74 -61.21
CA LYS A 866 -19.08 22.73 -62.23
C LYS A 866 -19.65 21.44 -61.65
N THR A 867 -19.35 21.14 -60.38
CA THR A 867 -19.83 19.93 -59.70
C THR A 867 -21.15 20.15 -58.94
N LEU A 868 -21.64 21.39 -58.86
CA LEU A 868 -22.87 21.76 -58.16
C LEU A 868 -24.11 20.99 -58.66
N ASP A 869 -24.27 20.86 -59.98
CA ASP A 869 -25.41 20.15 -60.57
C ASP A 869 -25.40 18.64 -60.25
N ALA A 870 -24.24 18.08 -59.87
CA ALA A 870 -24.08 16.69 -59.48
C ALA A 870 -24.36 16.42 -57.99
N ALA A 871 -24.50 17.47 -57.17
CA ALA A 871 -24.72 17.39 -55.72
C ALA A 871 -26.20 17.19 -55.31
N GLY A 872 -27.11 16.97 -56.28
CA GLY A 872 -28.57 17.02 -56.10
C GLY A 872 -29.12 16.21 -54.92
N GLY A 873 -30.18 16.74 -54.28
CA GLY A 873 -30.86 16.10 -53.14
C GLY A 873 -31.02 17.03 -51.92
N GLU A 874 -31.04 16.46 -50.71
CA GLU A 874 -31.26 17.18 -49.43
C GLU A 874 -30.14 18.19 -49.07
N ARG A 875 -28.92 18.03 -49.61
CA ARG A 875 -27.75 18.88 -49.28
C ARG A 875 -27.54 20.07 -50.23
N GLU A 876 -28.38 20.23 -51.24
CA GLU A 876 -28.18 21.23 -52.29
C GLU A 876 -28.15 22.67 -51.73
N ALA A 877 -29.05 23.00 -50.80
CA ALA A 877 -29.08 24.30 -50.11
C ALA A 877 -27.75 24.59 -49.39
N PHE A 878 -27.22 23.61 -48.66
CA PHE A 878 -25.95 23.72 -47.93
C PHE A 878 -24.74 23.85 -48.85
N VAL A 879 -24.69 23.11 -49.96
CA VAL A 879 -23.61 23.22 -50.97
C VAL A 879 -23.64 24.61 -51.62
N ARG A 880 -24.82 25.12 -51.98
CA ARG A 880 -24.98 26.48 -52.53
C ARG A 880 -24.51 27.53 -51.53
N LYS A 881 -24.85 27.40 -50.24
CA LYS A 881 -24.32 28.27 -49.18
C LYS A 881 -22.79 28.28 -49.18
N ASN A 882 -22.13 27.13 -49.09
CA ASN A 882 -20.66 27.06 -49.00
C ASN A 882 -19.96 27.69 -50.22
N LEU A 883 -20.51 27.51 -51.43
CA LEU A 883 -19.99 28.19 -52.62
C LEU A 883 -20.15 29.72 -52.56
N ILE A 884 -21.26 30.22 -51.99
CA ILE A 884 -21.47 31.66 -51.76
C ILE A 884 -20.45 32.20 -50.73
N TYR A 885 -20.16 31.45 -49.67
CA TYR A 885 -19.12 31.81 -48.70
C TYR A 885 -17.72 31.85 -49.34
N ALA A 886 -17.39 30.89 -50.19
CA ALA A 886 -16.14 30.92 -50.96
C ALA A 886 -16.08 32.15 -51.88
N ALA A 887 -17.16 32.45 -52.61
CA ALA A 887 -17.26 33.64 -53.46
C ALA A 887 -17.14 34.94 -52.65
N ARG A 888 -17.71 35.01 -51.43
CA ARG A 888 -17.52 36.12 -50.48
C ARG A 888 -16.04 36.31 -50.14
N ASN A 889 -15.33 35.23 -49.81
CA ASN A 889 -13.90 35.28 -49.46
C ASN A 889 -13.04 35.78 -50.65
N LEU A 890 -13.32 35.31 -51.87
CA LEU A 890 -12.64 35.82 -53.08
C LEU A 890 -12.96 37.30 -53.34
N SER A 891 -14.22 37.69 -53.19
CA SER A 891 -14.70 39.06 -53.40
C SER A 891 -14.14 40.06 -52.36
N ALA A 892 -13.87 39.60 -51.14
CA ALA A 892 -13.21 40.40 -50.11
C ALA A 892 -11.77 40.79 -50.50
N VAL A 893 -11.05 39.93 -51.21
CA VAL A 893 -9.68 40.20 -51.70
C VAL A 893 -9.71 41.00 -52.99
N ASN A 894 -10.54 40.60 -53.95
CA ASN A 894 -10.66 41.24 -55.25
C ASN A 894 -12.10 41.15 -55.76
N ARG A 895 -12.84 42.24 -55.57
CA ARG A 895 -14.27 42.29 -55.85
C ARG A 895 -14.58 42.28 -57.35
N GLN A 896 -15.36 41.30 -57.80
CA GLN A 896 -15.96 41.27 -59.13
C GLN A 896 -17.48 41.37 -59.04
N GLU A 897 -18.10 42.21 -59.87
CA GLU A 897 -19.57 42.33 -59.92
C GLU A 897 -20.23 41.00 -60.28
N ASN A 898 -19.61 40.20 -61.16
CA ASN A 898 -20.10 38.88 -61.55
C ASN A 898 -20.25 37.91 -60.37
N ASP A 899 -19.36 37.98 -59.36
CA ASP A 899 -19.43 37.10 -58.18
C ASP A 899 -20.59 37.47 -57.27
N VAL A 900 -20.90 38.78 -57.18
CA VAL A 900 -22.05 39.30 -56.43
C VAL A 900 -23.36 38.92 -57.12
N GLU A 901 -23.45 39.10 -58.44
CA GLU A 901 -24.61 38.72 -59.24
C GLU A 901 -24.87 37.20 -59.17
N TRP A 902 -23.81 36.40 -59.29
CA TRP A 902 -23.91 34.95 -59.17
C TRP A 902 -24.37 34.51 -57.78
N ALA A 903 -23.80 35.10 -56.72
CA ALA A 903 -24.20 34.79 -55.35
C ALA A 903 -25.68 35.13 -55.09
N ILE A 904 -26.15 36.30 -55.53
CA ILE A 904 -27.58 36.69 -55.44
C ILE A 904 -28.47 35.69 -56.18
N GLU A 905 -28.07 35.25 -57.39
CA GLU A 905 -28.81 34.24 -58.15
C GLU A 905 -28.90 32.90 -57.40
N GLN A 906 -27.79 32.47 -56.77
CA GLN A 906 -27.76 31.21 -56.03
C GLN A 906 -28.59 31.27 -54.74
N VAL A 907 -28.57 32.39 -54.02
CA VAL A 907 -29.42 32.60 -52.84
C VAL A 907 -30.90 32.39 -53.19
N GLY A 908 -31.35 32.91 -54.34
CA GLY A 908 -32.74 32.75 -54.81
C GLY A 908 -33.17 31.30 -55.07
N ARG A 909 -32.24 30.34 -55.09
CA ARG A 909 -32.50 28.90 -55.27
C ARG A 909 -32.47 28.10 -53.98
N ILE A 910 -32.17 28.74 -52.84
CA ILE A 910 -32.15 28.08 -51.53
C ILE A 910 -33.57 28.06 -50.97
N GLY A 911 -34.12 26.85 -50.80
CA GLY A 911 -35.48 26.65 -50.26
C GLY A 911 -35.55 26.50 -48.74
N ASP A 912 -34.43 26.16 -48.09
CA ASP A 912 -34.36 26.07 -46.63
C ASP A 912 -34.22 27.47 -46.00
N PRO A 913 -35.10 27.88 -45.07
CA PRO A 913 -35.12 29.24 -44.55
C PRO A 913 -33.90 29.60 -43.69
N VAL A 914 -33.23 28.61 -43.07
CA VAL A 914 -32.03 28.86 -42.25
C VAL A 914 -30.85 29.11 -43.18
N GLU A 915 -30.60 28.18 -44.10
CA GLU A 915 -29.54 28.29 -45.10
C GLU A 915 -29.72 29.53 -45.99
N TYR A 916 -30.97 29.94 -46.25
CA TYR A 916 -31.29 31.15 -46.99
C TYR A 916 -30.87 32.42 -46.26
N VAL A 917 -31.15 32.52 -44.95
CA VAL A 917 -30.75 33.68 -44.13
C VAL A 917 -29.22 33.74 -44.00
N ASP A 918 -28.55 32.60 -43.76
CA ASP A 918 -27.08 32.52 -43.72
C ASP A 918 -26.43 32.98 -45.03
N ALA A 919 -26.99 32.53 -46.16
CA ALA A 919 -26.48 32.89 -47.47
C ALA A 919 -26.75 34.37 -47.79
N LEU A 920 -27.90 34.92 -47.37
CA LEU A 920 -28.18 36.36 -47.45
C LEU A 920 -27.20 37.18 -46.61
N ALA A 921 -26.82 36.71 -45.42
CA ALA A 921 -25.81 37.36 -44.59
C ALA A 921 -24.44 37.41 -45.30
N ALA A 922 -24.01 36.31 -45.93
CA ALA A 922 -22.79 36.29 -46.73
C ALA A 922 -22.85 37.27 -47.92
N VAL A 923 -24.00 37.36 -48.61
CA VAL A 923 -24.21 38.32 -49.70
C VAL A 923 -24.28 39.77 -49.20
N PHE A 924 -24.85 40.02 -48.01
CA PHE A 924 -24.92 41.34 -47.40
C PHE A 924 -23.53 41.99 -47.29
N ASP A 925 -22.52 41.17 -46.94
CA ASP A 925 -21.12 41.60 -46.86
C ASP A 925 -20.49 41.86 -48.24
N MET A 926 -20.88 41.11 -49.27
CA MET A 926 -20.39 41.27 -50.64
C MET A 926 -20.95 42.53 -51.34
N VAL A 927 -22.11 43.00 -50.92
CA VAL A 927 -22.80 44.17 -51.49
C VAL A 927 -22.32 45.45 -50.79
N SER A 928 -22.22 46.57 -51.48
CA SER A 928 -21.87 47.88 -50.87
C SER A 928 -22.91 48.95 -51.11
N GLU A 929 -23.88 48.68 -51.98
CA GLU A 929 -24.97 49.61 -52.26
C GLU A 929 -25.95 49.62 -51.07
N PRO A 930 -26.20 50.78 -50.43
CA PRO A 930 -27.07 50.85 -49.25
C PRO A 930 -28.51 50.39 -49.50
N ALA A 931 -29.04 50.63 -50.70
CA ALA A 931 -30.40 50.22 -51.07
C ALA A 931 -30.53 48.69 -51.13
N GLN A 932 -29.58 48.01 -51.79
CA GLN A 932 -29.56 46.56 -51.87
C GLN A 932 -29.31 45.91 -50.51
N ARG A 933 -28.42 46.48 -49.68
CA ARG A 933 -28.23 46.03 -48.29
C ARG A 933 -29.52 46.13 -47.48
N LYS A 934 -30.28 47.21 -47.67
CA LYS A 934 -31.58 47.36 -47.04
C LYS A 934 -32.54 46.24 -47.49
N ASP A 935 -32.66 46.00 -48.79
CA ASP A 935 -33.55 44.95 -49.33
C ASP A 935 -33.18 43.55 -48.83
N ILE A 936 -31.87 43.25 -48.71
CA ILE A 936 -31.36 42.01 -48.12
C ILE A 936 -31.75 41.92 -46.64
N LEU A 937 -31.50 42.97 -45.85
CA LEU A 937 -31.84 43.00 -44.43
C LEU A 937 -33.35 42.84 -44.19
N SER A 938 -34.20 43.53 -44.96
CA SER A 938 -35.65 43.36 -44.85
C SER A 938 -36.07 41.93 -45.22
N SER A 939 -35.38 41.28 -46.16
CA SER A 939 -35.64 39.87 -46.53
C SER A 939 -35.18 38.88 -45.44
N MET A 940 -34.07 39.17 -44.76
CA MET A 940 -33.62 38.41 -43.58
C MET A 940 -34.65 38.55 -42.45
N CYS A 941 -35.08 39.77 -42.13
CA CYS A 941 -36.06 40.04 -41.06
C CYS A 941 -37.41 39.34 -41.31
N ARG A 942 -37.93 39.39 -42.54
CA ARG A 942 -39.18 38.70 -42.90
C ARG A 942 -39.06 37.19 -42.84
N THR A 943 -37.94 36.63 -43.31
CA THR A 943 -37.75 35.17 -43.36
C THR A 943 -37.53 34.61 -41.96
N VAL A 944 -36.70 35.28 -41.15
CA VAL A 944 -36.31 34.77 -39.82
C VAL A 944 -37.51 34.63 -38.90
N VAL A 945 -38.46 35.57 -38.90
CA VAL A 945 -39.65 35.53 -38.02
C VAL A 945 -40.59 34.34 -38.36
N ASN A 946 -40.46 33.77 -39.56
CA ASN A 946 -41.28 32.66 -40.05
C ASN A 946 -40.63 31.28 -39.92
N ILE A 947 -39.41 31.16 -39.36
CA ILE A 947 -38.71 29.87 -39.18
C ILE A 947 -39.54 28.94 -38.27
N PRO A 948 -39.89 27.70 -38.66
CA PRO A 948 -40.86 26.90 -37.90
C PRO A 948 -40.47 26.58 -36.44
N SER A 949 -39.21 26.22 -36.19
CA SER A 949 -38.74 25.86 -34.84
C SER A 949 -38.52 27.11 -33.98
N PRO A 950 -39.16 27.27 -32.81
CA PRO A 950 -39.00 28.45 -31.94
C PRO A 950 -37.55 28.70 -31.52
N TYR A 951 -36.80 27.63 -31.26
CA TYR A 951 -35.41 27.72 -30.82
C TYR A 951 -34.46 28.15 -31.93
N VAL A 952 -34.55 27.49 -33.09
CA VAL A 952 -33.77 27.89 -34.28
C VAL A 952 -34.15 29.30 -34.71
N ARG A 953 -35.45 29.64 -34.66
CA ARG A 953 -35.93 30.99 -34.90
C ARG A 953 -35.31 31.99 -33.93
N LEU A 954 -35.26 31.69 -32.63
CA LEU A 954 -34.71 32.59 -31.63
C LEU A 954 -33.19 32.81 -31.82
N SER A 955 -32.43 31.74 -32.09
CA SER A 955 -31.00 31.82 -32.41
C SER A 955 -30.77 32.71 -33.65
N MET A 956 -31.46 32.43 -34.75
CA MET A 956 -31.36 33.23 -35.98
C MET A 956 -31.87 34.66 -35.80
N LEU A 957 -32.88 34.90 -34.95
CA LEU A 957 -33.33 36.26 -34.60
C LEU A 957 -32.23 37.05 -33.90
N PHE A 958 -31.42 36.41 -33.05
CA PHE A 958 -30.26 37.04 -32.43
C PHE A 958 -29.17 37.37 -33.45
N ASP A 959 -28.89 36.48 -34.41
CA ASP A 959 -27.93 36.74 -35.49
C ASP A 959 -28.37 37.91 -36.37
N VAL A 960 -29.60 37.89 -36.86
CA VAL A 960 -30.14 38.95 -37.73
C VAL A 960 -30.24 40.29 -36.98
N ALA A 961 -30.50 40.26 -35.67
CA ALA A 961 -30.54 41.48 -34.85
C ALA A 961 -29.22 42.25 -34.85
N GLN A 962 -28.06 41.60 -35.00
CA GLN A 962 -26.77 42.29 -35.09
C GLN A 962 -26.69 43.21 -36.32
N TYR A 963 -27.26 42.75 -37.45
CA TYR A 963 -27.35 43.55 -38.67
C TYR A 963 -28.36 44.69 -38.52
N ALA A 964 -29.52 44.42 -37.91
CA ALA A 964 -30.55 45.43 -37.69
C ALA A 964 -30.15 46.51 -36.67
N GLU A 965 -29.37 46.18 -35.64
CA GLU A 965 -28.82 47.15 -34.69
C GLU A 965 -27.92 48.18 -35.37
N SER A 966 -27.22 47.78 -36.43
CA SER A 966 -26.26 48.62 -37.15
C SER A 966 -26.85 49.32 -38.39
N TYR A 967 -27.76 48.66 -39.11
CA TYR A 967 -28.25 49.09 -40.42
C TYR A 967 -29.78 49.15 -40.55
N GLY A 968 -30.53 48.64 -39.55
CA GLY A 968 -31.99 48.58 -39.58
C GLY A 968 -32.65 49.91 -39.30
N ASP A 969 -33.86 50.09 -39.84
CA ASP A 969 -34.74 51.19 -39.48
C ASP A 969 -35.85 50.75 -38.51
N GLU A 970 -36.82 51.62 -38.25
CA GLU A 970 -37.90 51.34 -37.30
C GLU A 970 -38.72 50.10 -37.67
N GLU A 971 -38.91 49.84 -38.97
CA GLU A 971 -39.71 48.73 -39.47
C GLU A 971 -39.01 47.39 -39.22
N GLU A 972 -37.74 47.26 -39.58
CA GLU A 972 -36.97 46.02 -39.33
C GLU A 972 -36.77 45.75 -37.84
N ILE A 973 -36.49 46.80 -37.05
CA ILE A 973 -36.35 46.67 -35.60
C ILE A 973 -37.67 46.22 -34.95
N ASP A 974 -38.81 46.78 -35.37
CA ASP A 974 -40.11 46.37 -34.85
C ASP A 974 -40.48 44.94 -35.28
N GLU A 975 -40.16 44.53 -36.50
CA GLU A 975 -40.38 43.17 -36.99
C GLU A 975 -39.60 42.14 -36.16
N LEU A 976 -38.32 42.40 -35.89
CA LEU A 976 -37.49 41.54 -35.05
C LEU A 976 -37.93 41.53 -33.58
N LEU A 977 -38.30 42.68 -33.00
CA LEU A 977 -38.80 42.74 -31.63
C LEU A 977 -40.08 41.95 -31.46
N ASN A 978 -41.03 42.10 -32.38
CA ASN A 978 -42.28 41.34 -32.36
C ASN A 978 -42.01 39.84 -32.54
N GLY A 979 -41.06 39.49 -33.42
CA GLY A 979 -40.59 38.12 -33.61
C GLY A 979 -39.99 37.53 -32.33
N MET A 980 -39.11 38.26 -31.64
CA MET A 980 -38.51 37.84 -30.37
C MET A 980 -39.55 37.70 -29.27
N GLU A 981 -40.48 38.65 -29.13
CA GLU A 981 -41.55 38.61 -28.12
C GLU A 981 -42.47 37.41 -28.33
N GLN A 982 -42.91 37.18 -29.57
CA GLN A 982 -43.75 36.05 -29.92
C GLN A 982 -43.02 34.72 -29.69
N THR A 983 -41.74 34.65 -30.07
CA THR A 983 -40.94 33.43 -29.95
C THR A 983 -40.65 33.09 -28.49
N ALA A 984 -40.32 34.08 -27.67
CA ALA A 984 -40.07 33.93 -26.23
C ALA A 984 -41.27 33.34 -25.47
N GLY A 985 -42.50 33.57 -25.96
CA GLY A 985 -43.72 33.00 -25.40
C GLY A 985 -43.87 31.48 -25.58
N TYR A 986 -43.09 30.86 -26.46
CA TYR A 986 -43.07 29.40 -26.66
C TYR A 986 -41.97 28.69 -25.86
N ILE A 987 -41.02 29.44 -25.27
CA ILE A 987 -39.89 28.92 -24.52
C ILE A 987 -40.28 28.70 -23.05
N GLN A 988 -40.01 27.51 -22.52
CA GLN A 988 -40.34 27.04 -21.18
C GLN A 988 -39.21 27.28 -20.17
N ILE A 989 -37.97 27.50 -20.62
CA ILE A 989 -36.82 27.81 -19.74
C ILE A 989 -36.80 29.31 -19.39
N PRO A 990 -37.13 29.71 -18.15
CA PRO A 990 -37.31 31.12 -17.80
C PRO A 990 -36.07 31.99 -18.03
N PHE A 991 -34.87 31.44 -17.85
CA PHE A 991 -33.62 32.14 -18.11
C PHE A 991 -33.47 32.53 -19.59
N ILE A 992 -33.83 31.66 -20.53
CA ILE A 992 -33.78 31.97 -21.98
C ILE A 992 -34.77 33.09 -22.32
N THR A 993 -35.99 33.04 -21.78
CA THR A 993 -36.99 34.11 -21.94
C THR A 993 -36.47 35.44 -21.39
N ALA A 994 -35.85 35.43 -20.20
CA ALA A 994 -35.29 36.62 -19.60
C ALA A 994 -34.10 37.18 -20.39
N MET A 995 -33.25 36.32 -20.95
CA MET A 995 -32.16 36.73 -21.86
C MET A 995 -32.70 37.34 -23.16
N THR A 996 -33.79 36.78 -23.70
CA THR A 996 -34.45 37.34 -24.89
C THR A 996 -34.97 38.75 -24.61
N GLN A 997 -35.65 38.93 -23.48
CA GLN A 997 -36.12 40.25 -23.03
C GLN A 997 -34.96 41.22 -22.78
N GLN A 998 -33.84 40.73 -22.25
CA GLN A 998 -32.61 41.51 -22.12
C GLN A 998 -32.10 41.99 -23.48
N ARG A 999 -32.02 41.11 -24.48
CA ARG A 999 -31.57 41.46 -25.83
C ARG A 999 -32.51 42.47 -26.49
N MET A 1000 -33.82 42.28 -26.37
CA MET A 1000 -34.82 43.25 -26.87
C MET A 1000 -34.65 44.64 -26.23
N ALA A 1001 -34.42 44.71 -24.92
CA ALA A 1001 -34.19 45.97 -24.22
C ALA A 1001 -32.87 46.64 -24.66
N GLN A 1002 -31.81 45.86 -24.87
CA GLN A 1002 -30.53 46.34 -25.40
C GLN A 1002 -30.67 46.89 -26.82
N MET A 1003 -31.34 46.17 -27.72
CA MET A 1003 -31.59 46.59 -29.10
C MET A 1003 -32.39 47.91 -29.16
N LEU A 1004 -33.45 48.04 -28.36
CA LEU A 1004 -34.22 49.29 -28.25
C LEU A 1004 -33.38 50.44 -27.68
N PHE A 1005 -32.45 50.15 -26.77
CA PHE A 1005 -31.56 51.16 -26.20
C PHE A 1005 -30.48 51.60 -27.19
N SER A 1006 -29.92 50.68 -27.97
CA SER A 1006 -29.03 50.97 -29.10
C SER A 1006 -29.74 51.84 -30.14
N TYR A 1007 -30.98 51.48 -30.49
CA TYR A 1007 -31.81 52.29 -31.39
C TYR A 1007 -32.14 53.66 -30.82
N TYR A 1008 -32.42 53.77 -29.51
CA TYR A 1008 -32.58 55.07 -28.85
C TYR A 1008 -31.30 55.92 -28.93
N ARG A 1009 -30.12 55.33 -28.69
CA ARG A 1009 -28.84 56.04 -28.81
C ARG A 1009 -28.58 56.53 -30.23
N ALA A 1010 -28.96 55.76 -31.25
CA ALA A 1010 -28.77 56.11 -32.65
C ALA A 1010 -29.80 57.14 -33.15
N SER A 1011 -31.08 56.98 -32.81
CA SER A 1011 -32.20 57.77 -33.35
C SER A 1011 -32.62 58.95 -32.48
N GLY A 1012 -32.31 58.93 -31.18
CA GLY A 1012 -32.76 59.91 -30.19
C GLY A 1012 -34.25 59.83 -29.83
N LYS A 1013 -34.99 58.82 -30.31
CA LYS A 1013 -36.45 58.70 -30.11
C LYS A 1013 -36.81 58.28 -28.67
N PRO A 1014 -37.47 59.13 -27.86
CA PRO A 1014 -37.77 58.81 -26.46
C PRO A 1014 -38.73 57.62 -26.30
N ALA A 1015 -39.61 57.36 -27.28
CA ALA A 1015 -40.52 56.21 -27.28
C ALA A 1015 -39.78 54.86 -27.20
N ALA A 1016 -38.60 54.74 -27.84
CA ALA A 1016 -37.78 53.53 -27.77
C ALA A 1016 -37.21 53.30 -26.36
N ARG A 1017 -36.82 54.38 -25.66
CA ARG A 1017 -36.38 54.33 -24.25
C ARG A 1017 -37.51 53.93 -23.31
N GLU A 1018 -38.71 54.47 -23.51
CA GLU A 1018 -39.89 54.10 -22.71
C GLU A 1018 -40.27 52.64 -22.92
N ARG A 1019 -40.24 52.15 -24.17
CA ARG A 1019 -40.48 50.74 -24.49
C ARG A 1019 -39.41 49.83 -23.87
N ALA A 1020 -38.13 50.19 -23.94
CA ALA A 1020 -37.05 49.46 -23.29
C ALA A 1020 -37.24 49.40 -21.76
N ALA A 1021 -37.59 50.52 -21.12
CA ALA A 1021 -37.91 50.57 -19.69
C ALA A 1021 -39.11 49.67 -19.34
N GLY A 1022 -40.15 49.67 -20.19
CA GLY A 1022 -41.30 48.78 -20.08
C GLY A 1022 -40.88 47.31 -20.07
N ILE A 1023 -40.06 46.88 -21.05
CA ILE A 1023 -39.54 45.52 -21.14
C ILE A 1023 -38.74 45.15 -19.88
N VAL A 1024 -37.79 46.00 -19.47
CA VAL A 1024 -36.95 45.75 -18.27
C VAL A 1024 -37.81 45.57 -17.02
N SER A 1025 -38.87 46.36 -16.87
CA SER A 1025 -39.78 46.26 -15.72
C SER A 1025 -40.57 44.93 -15.69
N ALA A 1026 -40.83 44.34 -16.87
CA ALA A 1026 -41.58 43.10 -17.04
C ALA A 1026 -40.71 41.83 -16.92
N ILE A 1027 -39.39 41.95 -16.83
CA ILE A 1027 -38.49 40.79 -16.66
C ILE A 1027 -38.74 40.13 -15.30
N ASP A 1028 -39.07 38.84 -15.31
CA ASP A 1028 -39.35 38.04 -14.10
C ASP A 1028 -38.09 37.64 -13.32
N ASP A 1029 -36.97 37.55 -14.03
CA ASP A 1029 -35.65 37.28 -13.46
C ASP A 1029 -35.10 38.49 -12.71
N ASP A 1030 -35.04 38.38 -11.38
CA ASP A 1030 -34.63 39.48 -10.51
C ASP A 1030 -33.18 39.92 -10.74
N ARG A 1031 -32.28 39.01 -11.14
CA ARG A 1031 -30.88 39.33 -11.40
C ARG A 1031 -30.71 40.11 -12.69
N ILE A 1032 -31.26 39.60 -13.78
CA ILE A 1032 -31.17 40.23 -15.10
C ILE A 1032 -31.84 41.60 -15.04
N ARG A 1033 -33.04 41.68 -14.43
CA ARG A 1033 -33.75 42.94 -14.23
C ARG A 1033 -32.93 43.95 -13.43
N TYR A 1034 -32.29 43.52 -12.34
CA TYR A 1034 -31.43 44.40 -11.55
C TYR A 1034 -30.26 44.94 -12.36
N ASN A 1035 -29.53 44.04 -13.02
CA ASN A 1035 -28.34 44.37 -13.79
C ASN A 1035 -28.66 45.35 -14.93
N LEU A 1036 -29.74 45.10 -15.68
CA LEU A 1036 -30.18 45.99 -16.76
C LEU A 1036 -30.63 47.36 -16.25
N THR A 1037 -31.39 47.40 -15.15
CA THR A 1037 -31.84 48.68 -14.59
C THR A 1037 -30.63 49.53 -14.13
N VAL A 1038 -29.57 48.90 -13.60
CA VAL A 1038 -28.30 49.58 -13.28
C VAL A 1038 -27.55 50.01 -14.55
N GLN A 1039 -27.40 49.13 -15.54
CA GLN A 1039 -26.70 49.42 -16.81
C GLN A 1039 -27.37 50.54 -17.61
N LEU A 1040 -28.69 50.64 -17.53
CA LEU A 1040 -29.49 51.64 -18.23
C LEU A 1040 -29.75 52.90 -17.40
N GLU A 1041 -29.10 53.03 -16.24
CA GLU A 1041 -29.21 54.16 -15.30
C GLU A 1041 -30.67 54.53 -14.94
N GLN A 1042 -31.54 53.53 -14.80
CA GLN A 1042 -32.94 53.73 -14.42
C GLN A 1042 -33.12 53.71 -12.90
N GLU A 1043 -34.08 54.49 -12.39
CA GLU A 1043 -34.41 54.47 -10.96
C GLU A 1043 -35.09 53.16 -10.57
N MET A 1044 -34.53 52.47 -9.58
CA MET A 1044 -35.13 51.25 -9.03
C MET A 1044 -36.49 51.55 -8.37
N PRO A 1045 -37.52 50.73 -8.59
CA PRO A 1045 -38.82 50.89 -7.93
C PRO A 1045 -38.68 50.90 -6.39
N PRO A 1046 -39.42 51.75 -5.66
CA PRO A 1046 -39.36 51.78 -4.19
C PRO A 1046 -39.67 50.44 -3.52
N ALA A 1047 -40.47 49.59 -4.17
CA ALA A 1047 -40.83 48.25 -3.71
C ALA A 1047 -39.64 47.26 -3.71
N TRP A 1048 -38.56 47.55 -4.44
CA TRP A 1048 -37.39 46.68 -4.60
C TRP A 1048 -36.69 46.37 -3.27
N ARG A 1049 -36.58 47.36 -2.36
CA ARG A 1049 -35.85 47.21 -1.09
C ARG A 1049 -36.39 46.12 -0.16
N ASN A 1050 -37.64 45.70 -0.36
CA ASN A 1050 -38.30 44.69 0.48
C ASN A 1050 -38.34 43.30 -0.16
N THR A 1051 -37.72 43.09 -1.33
CA THR A 1051 -37.72 41.80 -2.03
C THR A 1051 -36.70 40.83 -1.43
N VAL A 1052 -36.89 39.53 -1.71
CA VAL A 1052 -35.92 38.49 -1.34
C VAL A 1052 -34.58 38.75 -2.04
N TYR A 1053 -34.62 39.14 -3.31
CA TYR A 1053 -33.42 39.41 -4.09
C TYR A 1053 -32.61 40.62 -3.55
N ALA A 1054 -33.26 41.67 -3.04
CA ALA A 1054 -32.56 42.76 -2.36
C ALA A 1054 -31.75 42.27 -1.13
N ARG A 1055 -32.29 41.30 -0.38
CA ARG A 1055 -31.57 40.66 0.74
C ARG A 1055 -30.41 39.78 0.28
N ILE A 1056 -30.53 39.14 -0.89
CA ILE A 1056 -29.43 38.40 -1.53
C ILE A 1056 -28.29 39.38 -1.87
N LEU A 1057 -28.62 40.54 -2.45
CA LEU A 1057 -27.65 41.59 -2.74
C LEU A 1057 -26.98 42.15 -1.47
N ASP A 1058 -27.72 42.38 -0.39
CA ASP A 1058 -27.16 42.81 0.90
C ASP A 1058 -26.18 41.78 1.48
N CYS A 1059 -26.44 40.49 1.25
CA CYS A 1059 -25.56 39.41 1.70
C CYS A 1059 -24.35 39.19 0.79
N ARG A 1060 -24.47 39.52 -0.51
CA ARG A 1060 -23.41 39.37 -1.53
C ARG A 1060 -22.09 39.97 -1.09
N ASP A 1061 -22.11 41.20 -0.57
CA ASP A 1061 -20.89 41.91 -0.19
C ASP A 1061 -20.25 41.35 1.08
N LYS A 1062 -21.01 40.65 1.93
CA LYS A 1062 -20.48 39.91 3.08
C LYS A 1062 -19.86 38.58 2.64
N ILE A 1063 -20.51 37.86 1.72
CA ILE A 1063 -20.00 36.61 1.14
C ILE A 1063 -18.69 36.85 0.39
N ARG A 1064 -18.60 37.92 -0.42
CA ARG A 1064 -17.36 38.33 -1.11
C ARG A 1064 -16.19 38.63 -0.17
N ARG A 1065 -16.46 39.13 1.03
CA ARG A 1065 -15.45 39.44 2.04
C ARG A 1065 -15.15 38.29 3.01
N GLY A 1066 -15.94 37.22 2.98
CA GLY A 1066 -15.86 36.12 3.96
C GLY A 1066 -16.43 36.46 5.35
N ASP A 1067 -17.03 37.65 5.54
CA ASP A 1067 -17.48 38.19 6.84
C ASP A 1067 -18.94 37.82 7.19
N TYR A 1068 -19.48 36.75 6.60
CA TYR A 1068 -20.86 36.34 6.85
C TYR A 1068 -20.94 35.40 8.06
N THR A 1069 -21.94 35.60 8.91
CA THR A 1069 -22.17 34.73 10.08
C THR A 1069 -23.17 33.63 9.75
N THR A 1070 -23.18 32.55 10.53
CA THR A 1070 -24.24 31.52 10.46
C THR A 1070 -25.63 32.12 10.63
N LYS A 1071 -25.76 33.19 11.43
CA LYS A 1071 -27.01 33.92 11.64
C LYS A 1071 -27.46 34.67 10.38
N ASP A 1072 -26.52 35.26 9.63
CA ASP A 1072 -26.82 35.90 8.34
C ASP A 1072 -27.37 34.87 7.34
N MET A 1073 -26.72 33.71 7.23
CA MET A 1073 -27.17 32.63 6.33
C MET A 1073 -28.56 32.09 6.72
N VAL A 1074 -28.82 31.87 8.01
CA VAL A 1074 -30.16 31.43 8.48
C VAL A 1074 -31.24 32.48 8.22
N THR A 1075 -30.90 33.77 8.31
CA THR A 1075 -31.85 34.85 8.04
C THR A 1075 -32.19 34.92 6.55
N LEU A 1076 -31.19 34.74 5.70
CA LEU A 1076 -31.35 34.71 4.26
C LEU A 1076 -32.14 33.49 3.80
N ASP A 1077 -31.83 32.31 4.35
CA ASP A 1077 -32.55 31.06 4.11
C ASP A 1077 -34.04 31.20 4.43
N ARG A 1078 -34.40 31.79 5.58
CA ARG A 1078 -35.79 32.10 5.93
C ARG A 1078 -36.46 33.07 4.96
N ALA A 1079 -35.70 34.02 4.41
CA ALA A 1079 -36.23 34.97 3.42
C ALA A 1079 -36.53 34.28 2.09
N ILE A 1080 -35.66 33.35 1.65
CA ILE A 1080 -35.89 32.54 0.44
C ILE A 1080 -37.10 31.63 0.63
N HIS A 1081 -37.22 30.94 1.77
CA HIS A 1081 -38.36 30.09 2.10
C HIS A 1081 -39.71 30.83 2.16
N ALA A 1082 -39.69 32.17 2.32
CA ALA A 1082 -40.91 32.98 2.26
C ALA A 1082 -41.45 33.17 0.83
N ALA A 1083 -40.66 32.87 -0.21
CA ALA A 1083 -41.14 32.89 -1.58
C ALA A 1083 -42.10 31.70 -1.83
N PRO A 1084 -43.32 31.95 -2.36
CA PRO A 1084 -44.34 30.90 -2.49
C PRO A 1084 -44.00 29.86 -3.56
N ASP A 1085 -43.31 30.25 -4.63
CA ASP A 1085 -42.95 29.35 -5.73
C ASP A 1085 -41.60 28.67 -5.49
N ARG A 1086 -41.58 27.33 -5.58
CA ARG A 1086 -40.38 26.51 -5.42
C ARG A 1086 -39.37 26.69 -6.55
N ALA A 1087 -39.85 26.93 -7.77
CA ALA A 1087 -38.96 27.24 -8.89
C ALA A 1087 -38.15 28.51 -8.60
N LYS A 1088 -38.84 29.56 -8.13
CA LYS A 1088 -38.20 30.83 -7.76
C LYS A 1088 -37.25 30.70 -6.56
N ARG A 1089 -37.54 29.81 -5.60
CA ARG A 1089 -36.59 29.47 -4.52
C ARG A 1089 -35.33 28.78 -5.05
N ALA A 1090 -35.49 27.82 -5.95
CA ALA A 1090 -34.36 27.15 -6.56
C ALA A 1090 -33.46 28.14 -7.30
N THR A 1091 -34.05 29.06 -8.09
CA THR A 1091 -33.31 30.17 -8.73
C THR A 1091 -32.53 31.02 -7.73
N TYR A 1092 -33.15 31.43 -6.61
CA TYR A 1092 -32.44 32.22 -5.59
C TYR A 1092 -31.26 31.49 -4.94
N TYR A 1093 -31.38 30.18 -4.69
CA TYR A 1093 -30.26 29.38 -4.21
C TYR A 1093 -29.17 29.21 -5.27
N THR A 1094 -29.53 29.07 -6.54
CA THR A 1094 -28.57 29.06 -7.66
C THR A 1094 -27.80 30.38 -7.75
N GLU A 1095 -28.45 31.53 -7.56
CA GLU A 1095 -27.76 32.81 -7.52
C GLU A 1095 -26.78 32.92 -6.34
N LEU A 1096 -27.14 32.37 -5.18
CA LEU A 1096 -26.23 32.32 -4.03
C LEU A 1096 -25.06 31.36 -4.26
N TYR A 1097 -25.28 30.25 -4.95
CA TYR A 1097 -24.22 29.36 -5.41
C TYR A 1097 -23.22 30.15 -6.27
N LEU A 1098 -23.69 30.85 -7.31
CA LEU A 1098 -22.83 31.63 -8.22
C LEU A 1098 -22.08 32.75 -7.49
N ILE A 1099 -22.75 33.50 -6.61
CA ILE A 1099 -22.11 34.55 -5.80
C ILE A 1099 -21.01 33.97 -4.91
N SER A 1100 -21.26 32.83 -4.26
CA SER A 1100 -20.30 32.20 -3.33
C SER A 1100 -19.13 31.57 -4.07
N ARG A 1101 -19.41 30.95 -5.23
CA ARG A 1101 -18.40 30.35 -6.10
C ARG A 1101 -17.45 31.42 -6.66
N ASN A 1102 -18.00 32.52 -7.19
CA ASN A 1102 -17.22 33.67 -7.69
C ASN A 1102 -16.43 34.37 -6.57
N ALA A 1103 -16.81 34.18 -5.30
CA ALA A 1103 -16.10 34.69 -4.12
C ALA A 1103 -15.04 33.72 -3.55
N GLY A 1104 -14.82 32.55 -4.17
CA GLY A 1104 -13.90 31.52 -3.68
C GLY A 1104 -14.38 30.76 -2.43
N GLN A 1105 -15.67 30.88 -2.06
CA GLN A 1105 -16.27 30.26 -0.87
C GLN A 1105 -16.90 28.91 -1.22
N GLN A 1106 -16.07 27.90 -1.46
CA GLN A 1106 -16.47 26.59 -2.00
C GLN A 1106 -17.52 25.85 -1.16
N GLU A 1107 -17.32 25.76 0.16
CA GLU A 1107 -18.24 25.05 1.05
C GLU A 1107 -19.64 25.65 1.07
N VAL A 1108 -19.74 26.98 0.96
CA VAL A 1108 -21.03 27.67 0.91
C VAL A 1108 -21.66 27.49 -0.46
N ALA A 1109 -20.86 27.61 -1.52
CA ALA A 1109 -21.34 27.37 -2.88
C ALA A 1109 -22.00 25.99 -2.98
N ASP A 1110 -21.29 24.92 -2.61
CA ASP A 1110 -21.81 23.55 -2.70
C ASP A 1110 -23.08 23.37 -1.87
N ARG A 1111 -23.14 23.98 -0.67
CA ARG A 1111 -24.36 23.96 0.15
C ARG A 1111 -25.53 24.67 -0.52
N MET A 1112 -25.32 25.83 -1.12
CA MET A 1112 -26.39 26.59 -1.78
C MET A 1112 -26.90 25.84 -3.02
N LEU A 1113 -26.00 25.20 -3.78
CA LEU A 1113 -26.40 24.37 -4.91
C LEU A 1113 -27.25 23.18 -4.47
N LEU A 1114 -26.87 22.50 -3.37
CA LEU A 1114 -27.67 21.43 -2.78
C LEU A 1114 -29.07 21.93 -2.40
N CYS A 1115 -29.19 23.11 -1.77
CA CYS A 1115 -30.49 23.70 -1.44
C CYS A 1115 -31.34 23.98 -2.71
N ALA A 1116 -30.72 24.45 -3.80
CA ALA A 1116 -31.40 24.66 -5.07
C ALA A 1116 -31.98 23.34 -5.63
N LEU A 1117 -31.17 22.28 -5.63
CA LEU A 1117 -31.56 20.96 -6.10
C LEU A 1117 -32.64 20.33 -5.21
N GLU A 1118 -32.58 20.54 -3.90
CA GLU A 1118 -33.62 20.08 -2.97
C GLU A 1118 -34.98 20.74 -3.21
N GLU A 1119 -35.00 22.04 -3.48
CA GLU A 1119 -36.22 22.76 -3.85
C GLU A 1119 -36.77 22.28 -5.20
N ALA A 1120 -35.90 22.03 -6.19
CA ALA A 1120 -36.29 21.50 -7.49
C ALA A 1120 -36.87 20.08 -7.39
N ARG A 1121 -36.24 19.18 -6.60
CA ARG A 1121 -36.58 17.74 -6.48
C ARG A 1121 -38.02 17.45 -6.07
N ILE A 1122 -38.71 18.40 -5.43
CA ILE A 1122 -40.09 18.22 -4.96
C ILE A 1122 -41.13 18.92 -5.85
N ILE A 1123 -40.70 19.57 -6.93
CA ILE A 1123 -41.60 20.16 -7.93
C ILE A 1123 -42.31 19.04 -8.71
N ARG A 1124 -43.62 19.24 -8.94
CA ARG A 1124 -44.46 18.41 -9.80
C ARG A 1124 -45.28 19.34 -10.71
N PRO A 1125 -45.63 18.93 -11.94
CA PRO A 1125 -45.29 17.67 -12.63
C PRO A 1125 -43.78 17.55 -12.97
N LEU A 1126 -43.36 16.37 -13.43
CA LEU A 1126 -41.95 16.08 -13.76
C LEU A 1126 -41.40 16.96 -14.89
N SER A 1127 -42.21 17.31 -15.89
CA SER A 1127 -41.81 18.25 -16.96
C SER A 1127 -41.39 19.60 -16.40
N ARG A 1128 -42.21 20.19 -15.52
CA ARG A 1128 -41.87 21.45 -14.84
C ARG A 1128 -40.59 21.35 -14.00
N ARG A 1129 -40.32 20.19 -13.39
CA ARG A 1129 -39.08 19.96 -12.66
C ARG A 1129 -37.87 19.92 -13.59
N ALA A 1130 -37.97 19.20 -14.71
CA ALA A 1130 -36.93 19.12 -15.71
C ALA A 1130 -36.60 20.52 -16.25
N PHE A 1131 -37.60 21.35 -16.55
CA PHE A 1131 -37.39 22.75 -16.94
C PHE A 1131 -36.71 23.61 -15.86
N VAL A 1132 -37.04 23.43 -14.59
CA VAL A 1132 -36.36 24.14 -13.49
C VAL A 1132 -34.91 23.69 -13.35
N LEU A 1133 -34.62 22.40 -13.51
CA LEU A 1133 -33.23 21.91 -13.53
C LEU A 1133 -32.46 22.43 -14.75
N GLY A 1134 -33.10 22.47 -15.92
CA GLY A 1134 -32.57 23.09 -17.14
C GLY A 1134 -32.27 24.58 -16.97
N ASP A 1135 -33.16 25.33 -16.30
CA ASP A 1135 -32.95 26.75 -15.95
C ASP A 1135 -31.72 26.93 -15.04
N ILE A 1136 -31.56 26.07 -14.03
CA ILE A 1136 -30.37 26.07 -13.16
C ILE A 1136 -29.11 25.80 -13.99
N ALA A 1137 -29.14 24.79 -14.86
CA ALA A 1137 -28.01 24.45 -15.72
C ALA A 1137 -27.63 25.61 -16.64
N CYS A 1138 -28.60 26.23 -17.33
CA CYS A 1138 -28.35 27.37 -18.22
C CYS A 1138 -27.69 28.55 -17.50
N ARG A 1139 -28.14 28.86 -16.26
CA ARG A 1139 -27.55 29.92 -15.43
C ARG A 1139 -26.10 29.64 -15.03
N ILE A 1140 -25.80 28.39 -14.69
CA ILE A 1140 -24.47 27.97 -14.25
C ILE A 1140 -23.51 27.94 -15.44
N TYR A 1141 -23.99 27.49 -16.60
CA TYR A 1141 -23.24 27.49 -17.84
C TYR A 1141 -22.87 28.92 -18.29
N ALA A 1142 -23.82 29.85 -18.20
CA ALA A 1142 -23.58 31.26 -18.52
C ALA A 1142 -22.46 31.92 -17.67
N GLU A 1143 -22.08 31.32 -16.54
CA GLU A 1143 -20.96 31.75 -15.69
C GLU A 1143 -19.69 30.90 -15.88
N ARG A 1144 -19.63 30.08 -16.94
CA ARG A 1144 -18.48 29.22 -17.33
C ARG A 1144 -18.14 28.11 -16.34
N TYR A 1145 -19.14 27.55 -15.66
CA TYR A 1145 -18.99 26.39 -14.77
C TYR A 1145 -19.49 25.10 -15.42
N GLU A 1146 -18.77 24.62 -16.44
CA GLU A 1146 -19.22 23.55 -17.34
C GLU A 1146 -19.43 22.20 -16.65
N ASP A 1147 -18.52 21.80 -15.75
CA ASP A 1147 -18.62 20.51 -15.02
C ASP A 1147 -19.94 20.38 -14.25
N ARG A 1148 -20.33 21.43 -13.53
CA ARG A 1148 -21.55 21.44 -12.73
C ARG A 1148 -22.80 21.56 -13.60
N THR A 1149 -22.72 22.24 -14.74
CA THR A 1149 -23.81 22.26 -15.72
C THR A 1149 -24.14 20.85 -16.20
N ARG A 1150 -23.13 20.06 -16.56
CA ARG A 1150 -23.31 18.69 -17.05
C ARG A 1150 -24.04 17.82 -16.02
N GLU A 1151 -23.61 17.85 -14.76
CA GLU A 1151 -24.27 17.11 -13.67
C GLU A 1151 -25.75 17.48 -13.52
N ILE A 1152 -26.11 18.75 -13.67
CA ILE A 1152 -27.47 19.24 -13.47
C ILE A 1152 -28.34 18.94 -14.70
N LEU A 1153 -27.77 19.01 -15.91
CA LEU A 1153 -28.43 18.55 -17.13
C LEU A 1153 -28.74 17.06 -17.06
N ASP A 1154 -27.81 16.23 -16.58
CA ASP A 1154 -28.04 14.79 -16.39
C ASP A 1154 -29.21 14.54 -15.43
N LEU A 1155 -29.34 15.34 -14.37
CA LEU A 1155 -30.50 15.30 -13.48
C LEU A 1155 -31.78 15.72 -14.20
N ALA A 1156 -31.75 16.76 -15.03
CA ALA A 1156 -32.92 17.21 -15.81
C ALA A 1156 -33.39 16.13 -16.80
N VAL A 1157 -32.44 15.53 -17.53
CA VAL A 1157 -32.64 14.40 -18.46
C VAL A 1157 -33.19 13.17 -17.72
N SER A 1158 -32.63 12.85 -16.55
CA SER A 1158 -33.13 11.75 -15.71
C SER A 1158 -34.59 11.96 -15.29
N GLU A 1159 -34.97 13.18 -14.94
CA GLU A 1159 -36.36 13.52 -14.60
C GLU A 1159 -37.27 13.45 -15.85
N ALA A 1160 -36.76 13.81 -17.03
CA ALA A 1160 -37.46 13.66 -18.30
C ALA A 1160 -37.71 12.17 -18.63
N LEU A 1161 -36.71 11.28 -18.47
CA LEU A 1161 -36.86 9.83 -18.66
C LEU A 1161 -38.00 9.22 -17.83
N ASN A 1162 -38.28 9.79 -16.66
CA ASN A 1162 -39.33 9.32 -15.76
C ASN A 1162 -40.75 9.78 -16.17
N ILE A 1163 -40.89 10.60 -17.22
CA ILE A 1163 -42.17 10.99 -17.80
C ILE A 1163 -42.71 9.83 -18.66
N ARG A 1164 -43.92 9.37 -18.33
CA ARG A 1164 -44.55 8.22 -19.01
C ARG A 1164 -45.10 8.54 -20.40
N ASP A 1165 -45.47 9.79 -20.63
CA ASP A 1165 -45.98 10.26 -21.92
C ASP A 1165 -44.78 10.59 -22.83
N SER A 1166 -44.61 9.83 -23.91
CA SER A 1166 -43.47 9.99 -24.82
C SER A 1166 -43.48 11.34 -25.51
N ALA A 1167 -44.66 11.90 -25.84
CA ALA A 1167 -44.72 13.19 -26.51
C ALA A 1167 -44.21 14.32 -25.60
N ILE A 1168 -44.62 14.30 -24.32
CA ILE A 1168 -44.16 15.28 -23.31
C ILE A 1168 -42.68 15.07 -22.98
N ARG A 1169 -42.21 13.81 -22.94
CA ARG A 1169 -40.80 13.51 -22.69
C ARG A 1169 -39.91 14.04 -23.81
N ASP A 1170 -40.28 13.78 -25.06
CA ASP A 1170 -39.49 14.17 -26.23
C ASP A 1170 -39.51 15.71 -26.36
N GLU A 1171 -40.65 16.37 -26.08
CA GLU A 1171 -40.74 17.84 -25.95
C GLU A 1171 -39.79 18.38 -24.87
N VAL A 1172 -39.72 17.75 -23.69
CA VAL A 1172 -38.80 18.17 -22.63
C VAL A 1172 -37.32 17.99 -23.03
N TYR A 1173 -36.99 16.96 -23.81
CA TYR A 1173 -35.64 16.77 -24.31
C TYR A 1173 -35.23 17.84 -25.31
N ASP A 1174 -36.08 18.07 -26.31
CA ASP A 1174 -35.85 19.08 -27.32
C ASP A 1174 -35.71 20.47 -26.68
N GLU A 1175 -36.54 20.77 -25.67
CA GLU A 1175 -36.47 22.02 -24.90
C GLU A 1175 -35.12 22.18 -24.18
N LEU A 1176 -34.63 21.14 -23.49
CA LEU A 1176 -33.38 21.18 -22.72
C LEU A 1176 -32.16 21.32 -23.63
N ASP A 1177 -32.11 20.52 -24.71
CA ASP A 1177 -31.02 20.52 -25.69
C ASP A 1177 -30.92 21.87 -26.40
N MET A 1178 -32.05 22.33 -26.95
CA MET A 1178 -32.08 23.58 -27.72
C MET A 1178 -31.85 24.81 -26.83
N SER A 1179 -32.30 24.80 -25.58
CA SER A 1179 -32.01 25.89 -24.64
C SER A 1179 -30.53 26.00 -24.33
N MET A 1180 -29.86 24.87 -24.07
CA MET A 1180 -28.42 24.87 -23.78
C MET A 1180 -27.61 25.35 -24.99
N ARG A 1181 -27.99 24.91 -26.19
CA ARG A 1181 -27.38 25.35 -27.45
C ARG A 1181 -27.47 26.86 -27.65
N ILE A 1182 -28.62 27.48 -27.36
CA ILE A 1182 -28.76 28.94 -27.42
C ILE A 1182 -27.80 29.65 -26.46
N VAL A 1183 -27.61 29.13 -25.24
CA VAL A 1183 -26.67 29.74 -24.28
C VAL A 1183 -25.22 29.63 -24.78
N GLN A 1184 -24.87 28.49 -25.37
CA GLN A 1184 -23.54 28.23 -25.94
C GLN A 1184 -23.22 29.15 -27.13
N GLU A 1185 -24.18 29.35 -28.04
CA GLU A 1185 -23.97 30.11 -29.27
C GLU A 1185 -23.90 31.63 -29.03
N HIS A 1186 -24.70 32.17 -28.11
CA HIS A 1186 -24.97 33.62 -28.08
C HIS A 1186 -24.53 34.37 -26.82
N TRP A 1187 -24.01 33.67 -25.81
CA TRP A 1187 -23.78 34.28 -24.49
C TRP A 1187 -22.38 34.08 -23.91
N LEU A 1188 -21.57 33.21 -24.51
CA LEU A 1188 -20.15 33.05 -24.20
C LEU A 1188 -19.30 34.16 -24.82
#